data_AF-A0A2E9KMN2-F1
#
_entry.id   AF-A0A2E9KMN2-F1
#
_cell.length_a   1.000
_cell.length_b   1.000
_cell.length_c   1.000
_cell.angle_alpha   90.00
_cell.angle_beta   90.00
_cell.angle_gamma   90.00
#
_symmetry.space_group_name_H-M   'P 1'
#
loop_
_entity.id
_entity.type
_entity.pdbx_description
1 polymer ?
#
loop_
_entity_poly.entity_id
_entity_poly.type
_entity_poly.pdbx_seq_one_letter_code
_entity_poly.pdbx_strand_id
1 'polypeptide(L)'
;MRPEPEACRAQDWGKFEIVGRDGAARIGRLHTHHGVVSTPMLLPVVNPNLRTIEPREMWEKYEVEALITNSYVIWKHEKLSIPAIKDGIHKLLDFPGAIVTDSGTFQSYVYGDVEVSPSEIVSFQREIGVDVGTMLDVFGRPDMSREETENAVDETYSRVSESLSEAGQEILLNGPIQGGLYGDLRARSAELMSRESESGATFAIHPIGGIVPLMEQQRYQELFSIILAAKSQIPPNKPIHMFGCGHPMLFPLSIALGVDLFDSAAYALFARDDRILTPEGTVKVQGLREWPITSEALFGTSPSEVLSMSKDARSEILARHNLEITQTELSRCREAIRNGTIWKLAEIRSHASPRLREAFEWVIDQLEELEESEVGSSLLDIMASTNPIRKGGESVSDDLASRPHILHLMALISLRWRPPGSWWDGSTGPADKVLILDNFPPPWRESSMGTIVNHLIEFPRTIVLISTPLGPIPYSLEDVSPFCHLDGSDNIWDDQTDLIRPSDEISYLGLEDLEIVISKSSETIDESSSDIRKIRSWLDRCSVVDKLSVFCATHPFKLCKITDSMESRRSNTDRMVNVSFDGVHALSPRLKDGGISLTAEGARILYSLNEGVPEPFGAASTDEENDFPGIPRVMIAEDAIPFVGNGRNVMHGYITGADSHVTPGQPCVVISEKGELVAHGVPTSTSSEMSCFNKGIAVKIRQGFLK
;
A
#
# COMPACT_ATOMS: atom_id res chain seq x y z
N MET A 1 -8.27 -24.58 22.41
CA MET A 1 -7.60 -25.03 21.19
C MET A 1 -8.18 -24.25 20.03
N ARG A 2 -7.32 -23.64 19.22
CA ARG A 2 -7.72 -23.00 17.95
C ARG A 2 -8.30 -24.09 17.03
N PRO A 3 -9.41 -23.84 16.31
CA PRO A 3 -9.94 -24.82 15.35
C PRO A 3 -8.89 -25.21 14.31
N GLU A 4 -9.00 -26.41 13.74
CA GLU A 4 -8.23 -26.81 12.56
C GLU A 4 -8.63 -25.95 11.35
N PRO A 5 -7.73 -25.69 10.38
CA PRO A 5 -8.04 -24.87 9.22
C PRO A 5 -9.01 -25.57 8.26
N GLU A 6 -9.83 -24.77 7.58
CA GLU A 6 -10.66 -25.24 6.47
C GLU A 6 -9.91 -25.07 5.15
N ALA A 7 -9.92 -26.10 4.31
CA ALA A 7 -9.35 -26.02 2.96
C ALA A 7 -10.04 -24.95 2.13
N CYS A 8 -9.28 -24.26 1.27
CA CYS A 8 -9.87 -23.33 0.31
C CYS A 8 -10.74 -24.07 -0.72
N ARG A 9 -11.60 -23.34 -1.43
CA ARG A 9 -12.36 -23.91 -2.55
C ARG A 9 -11.38 -24.26 -3.67
N ALA A 10 -11.61 -25.37 -4.38
CA ALA A 10 -10.71 -25.81 -5.45
C ALA A 10 -10.41 -24.72 -6.50
N GLN A 11 -11.42 -23.93 -6.89
CA GLN A 11 -11.27 -22.82 -7.84
C GLN A 11 -10.45 -21.62 -7.31
N ASP A 12 -10.19 -21.59 -6.01
CA ASP A 12 -9.50 -20.52 -5.32
C ASP A 12 -8.04 -20.86 -5.00
N TRP A 13 -7.66 -22.13 -5.11
CA TRP A 13 -6.31 -22.60 -4.82
C TRP A 13 -5.25 -21.83 -5.63
N GLY A 14 -4.20 -21.37 -4.94
CA GLY A 14 -3.12 -20.58 -5.53
C GLY A 14 -3.48 -19.12 -5.83
N LYS A 15 -4.74 -18.70 -5.64
CA LYS A 15 -5.13 -17.29 -5.83
C LYS A 15 -4.76 -16.45 -4.62
N PHE A 16 -4.38 -15.22 -4.90
CA PHE A 16 -4.18 -14.17 -3.93
C PHE A 16 -5.26 -13.10 -4.08
N GLU A 17 -5.77 -12.57 -2.97
CA GLU A 17 -6.71 -11.43 -2.99
C GLU A 17 -6.32 -10.39 -1.95
N ILE A 18 -6.56 -9.11 -2.27
CA ILE A 18 -6.36 -7.99 -1.36
C ILE A 18 -7.68 -7.72 -0.61
N VAL A 19 -7.61 -7.65 0.72
CA VAL A 19 -8.77 -7.33 1.59
C VAL A 19 -8.65 -5.97 2.27
N GLY A 20 -7.45 -5.40 2.34
CA GLY A 20 -7.16 -4.06 2.83
C GLY A 20 -5.83 -3.56 2.29
N ARG A 21 -5.64 -2.24 2.19
CA ARG A 21 -4.41 -1.67 1.63
C ARG A 21 -4.10 -0.28 2.18
N ASP A 22 -2.84 0.08 2.03
CA ASP A 22 -2.29 1.41 2.24
C ASP A 22 -1.11 1.63 1.27
N GLY A 23 -1.39 2.19 0.09
CA GLY A 23 -0.43 2.19 -1.02
C GLY A 23 -0.14 0.77 -1.51
N ALA A 24 1.14 0.41 -1.63
CA ALA A 24 1.54 -0.97 -1.96
C ALA A 24 1.42 -1.92 -0.77
N ALA A 25 1.38 -1.43 0.48
CA ALA A 25 1.13 -2.28 1.62
C ALA A 25 -0.27 -2.87 1.54
N ARG A 26 -0.38 -4.19 1.73
CA ARG A 26 -1.64 -4.89 1.53
C ARG A 26 -1.84 -5.99 2.56
N ILE A 27 -3.06 -6.04 3.08
CA ILE A 27 -3.55 -7.21 3.81
C ILE A 27 -4.16 -8.11 2.75
N GLY A 28 -3.54 -9.27 2.57
CA GLY A 28 -3.94 -10.23 1.56
C GLY A 28 -4.35 -11.57 2.13
N ARG A 29 -4.85 -12.43 1.24
CA ARG A 29 -5.19 -13.82 1.53
C ARG A 29 -4.69 -14.71 0.41
N LEU A 30 -3.74 -15.59 0.72
CA LEU A 30 -3.29 -16.65 -0.16
C LEU A 30 -4.05 -17.94 0.16
N HIS A 31 -4.67 -18.53 -0.86
CA HIS A 31 -5.54 -19.70 -0.70
C HIS A 31 -4.75 -20.99 -0.93
N THR A 32 -4.61 -21.83 0.11
CA THR A 32 -3.86 -23.10 0.08
C THR A 32 -4.75 -24.30 0.44
N HIS A 33 -4.23 -25.52 0.34
CA HIS A 33 -4.97 -26.73 0.71
C HIS A 33 -5.18 -26.84 2.22
N HIS A 34 -4.20 -26.39 3.01
CA HIS A 34 -4.24 -26.44 4.48
C HIS A 34 -4.59 -25.10 5.14
N GLY A 35 -5.43 -24.30 4.47
CA GLY A 35 -6.00 -23.08 5.01
C GLY A 35 -5.74 -21.83 4.16
N VAL A 36 -6.34 -20.72 4.58
CA VAL A 36 -6.05 -19.41 4.02
C VAL A 36 -4.94 -18.77 4.84
N VAL A 37 -3.93 -18.25 4.15
CA VAL A 37 -2.76 -17.60 4.74
C VAL A 37 -2.94 -16.08 4.62
N SER A 38 -3.02 -15.39 5.76
CA SER A 38 -3.21 -13.94 5.83
C SER A 38 -1.88 -13.20 5.77
N THR A 39 -1.75 -12.22 4.87
CA THR A 39 -0.54 -11.39 4.74
C THR A 39 -0.78 -9.96 5.27
N PRO A 40 0.26 -9.20 5.68
CA PRO A 40 1.63 -9.63 5.85
C PRO A 40 1.83 -10.58 7.03
N MET A 41 2.75 -11.56 6.90
CA MET A 41 3.10 -12.49 7.97
C MET A 41 4.56 -12.97 7.93
N LEU A 42 5.04 -13.47 9.08
CA LEU A 42 6.26 -14.25 9.21
C LEU A 42 5.91 -15.74 9.14
N LEU A 43 6.67 -16.48 8.34
CA LEU A 43 6.79 -17.93 8.35
C LEU A 43 7.93 -18.31 9.31
N PRO A 44 7.65 -18.81 10.52
CA PRO A 44 8.72 -19.22 11.43
C PRO A 44 9.49 -20.39 10.80
N VAL A 45 10.81 -20.28 10.74
CA VAL A 45 11.65 -21.38 10.25
C VAL A 45 11.68 -22.48 11.32
N VAL A 46 11.28 -23.69 10.92
CA VAL A 46 11.31 -24.89 11.76
C VAL A 46 12.37 -25.85 11.24
N ASN A 47 13.36 -26.13 12.08
CA ASN A 47 14.30 -27.22 11.84
C ASN A 47 13.69 -28.53 12.37
N PRO A 48 13.38 -29.53 11.53
CA PRO A 48 12.74 -30.77 11.98
C PRO A 48 13.58 -31.55 13.01
N ASN A 49 14.90 -31.37 13.01
CA ASN A 49 15.80 -32.01 13.96
C ASN A 49 15.89 -31.27 15.31
N LEU A 50 15.51 -29.99 15.36
CA LEU A 50 15.65 -29.15 16.54
C LEU A 50 14.49 -28.15 16.65
N ARG A 51 13.42 -28.61 17.29
CA ARG A 51 12.19 -27.84 17.52
C ARG A 51 12.27 -27.09 18.85
N THR A 52 12.67 -25.81 18.80
CA THR A 52 12.71 -24.95 20.01
C THR A 52 11.31 -24.62 20.51
N ILE A 53 10.37 -24.39 19.59
CA ILE A 53 8.94 -24.28 19.86
C ILE A 53 8.27 -25.31 18.96
N GLU A 54 7.35 -26.10 19.51
CA GLU A 54 6.66 -27.11 18.72
C GLU A 54 5.70 -26.45 17.70
N PRO A 55 5.64 -26.90 16.45
CA PRO A 55 4.76 -26.31 15.44
C PRO A 55 3.28 -26.30 15.85
N ARG A 56 2.81 -27.34 16.55
CA ARG A 56 1.46 -27.37 17.14
C ARG A 56 1.21 -26.18 18.07
N GLU A 57 2.20 -25.82 18.90
CA GLU A 57 2.11 -24.65 19.79
C GLU A 57 2.04 -23.34 18.97
N MET A 58 2.78 -23.24 17.85
CA MET A 58 2.71 -22.10 16.94
C MET A 58 1.31 -21.86 16.39
N TRP A 59 0.62 -22.94 15.97
CA TRP A 59 -0.77 -22.86 15.52
C TRP A 59 -1.72 -22.41 16.63
N GLU A 60 -1.63 -23.05 17.80
CA GLU A 60 -2.63 -22.94 18.86
C GLU A 60 -2.53 -21.64 19.67
N LYS A 61 -1.31 -21.12 19.88
CA LYS A 61 -1.08 -19.96 20.75
C LYS A 61 -0.67 -18.70 20.02
N TYR A 62 0.09 -18.83 18.93
CA TYR A 62 0.76 -17.69 18.29
C TYR A 62 0.13 -17.27 16.96
N GLU A 63 -1.02 -17.83 16.61
CA GLU A 63 -1.76 -17.54 15.37
C GLU A 63 -0.92 -17.71 14.09
N VAL A 64 0.10 -18.58 14.12
CA VAL A 64 0.92 -18.90 12.95
C VAL A 64 0.08 -19.74 11.99
N GLU A 65 -0.29 -19.16 10.85
CA GLU A 65 -1.12 -19.81 9.82
C GLU A 65 -0.29 -20.65 8.84
N ALA A 66 0.99 -20.33 8.72
CA ALA A 66 1.95 -21.01 7.86
C ALA A 66 3.35 -20.92 8.45
N LEU A 67 4.17 -21.95 8.21
CA LEU A 67 5.57 -22.02 8.61
C LEU A 67 6.44 -22.42 7.42
N ILE A 68 7.75 -22.25 7.56
CA ILE A 68 8.70 -22.75 6.56
C ILE A 68 9.64 -23.78 7.17
N THR A 69 9.96 -24.82 6.41
CA THR A 69 11.02 -25.79 6.75
C THR A 69 11.92 -26.04 5.55
N ASN A 70 12.93 -26.88 5.70
CA ASN A 70 13.91 -27.13 4.65
C ASN A 70 13.73 -28.54 4.08
N SER A 71 13.29 -28.61 2.82
CA SER A 71 13.02 -29.89 2.15
C SER A 71 14.29 -30.72 1.94
N TYR A 72 15.44 -30.08 1.66
CA TYR A 72 16.73 -30.77 1.50
C TYR A 72 17.19 -31.47 2.79
N VAL A 73 17.03 -30.83 3.95
CA VAL A 73 17.33 -31.45 5.26
C VAL A 73 16.45 -32.68 5.49
N ILE A 74 15.16 -32.63 5.12
CA ILE A 74 14.25 -33.76 5.27
C ILE A 74 14.67 -34.87 4.30
N TRP A 75 14.91 -34.54 3.03
CA TRP A 75 15.33 -35.47 1.98
C TRP A 75 16.61 -36.24 2.36
N LYS A 76 17.63 -35.53 2.85
CA LYS A 76 18.96 -36.08 3.16
C LYS A 76 18.97 -37.03 4.35
N HIS A 77 18.01 -36.92 5.28
CA HIS A 77 18.00 -37.69 6.51
C HIS A 77 16.86 -38.71 6.52
N GLU A 78 17.17 -40.00 6.40
CA GLU A 78 16.18 -41.10 6.38
C GLU A 78 15.19 -41.08 7.56
N LYS A 79 15.65 -40.60 8.73
CA LYS A 79 14.79 -40.45 9.92
C LYS A 79 13.66 -39.43 9.73
N LEU A 80 13.79 -38.53 8.76
CA LEU A 80 12.81 -37.51 8.38
C LEU A 80 12.13 -37.88 7.06
N SER A 81 12.86 -38.28 6.02
CA SER A 81 12.28 -38.57 4.69
C SER A 81 11.32 -39.76 4.70
N ILE A 82 11.65 -40.86 5.39
CA ILE A 82 10.78 -42.05 5.44
C ILE A 82 9.40 -41.72 6.05
N PRO A 83 9.29 -41.11 7.25
CA PRO A 83 7.99 -40.72 7.77
C PRO A 83 7.34 -39.60 6.94
N ALA A 84 8.09 -38.65 6.37
CA ALA A 84 7.52 -37.60 5.53
C ALA A 84 6.81 -38.17 4.29
N ILE A 85 7.43 -39.12 3.59
CA ILE A 85 6.85 -39.78 2.40
C ILE A 85 5.66 -40.66 2.81
N LYS A 86 5.78 -41.38 3.92
CA LYS A 86 4.74 -42.33 4.35
C LYS A 86 3.48 -41.64 4.88
N ASP A 87 3.67 -40.61 5.69
CA ASP A 87 2.63 -40.02 6.55
C ASP A 87 2.34 -38.55 6.23
N GLY A 88 3.15 -37.90 5.39
CA GLY A 88 3.04 -36.49 5.01
C GLY A 88 3.77 -35.53 5.96
N ILE A 89 4.15 -34.36 5.44
CA ILE A 89 4.91 -33.34 6.18
C ILE A 89 4.11 -32.73 7.33
N HIS A 90 2.80 -32.54 7.17
CA HIS A 90 1.91 -32.04 8.22
C HIS A 90 1.90 -32.94 9.46
N LYS A 91 1.89 -34.26 9.25
CA LYS A 91 1.94 -35.23 10.34
C LYS A 91 3.34 -35.35 10.95
N LEU A 92 4.40 -35.19 10.15
CA LEU A 92 5.78 -35.16 10.65
C LEU A 92 5.99 -33.98 11.62
N LEU A 93 5.50 -32.79 11.27
CA LEU A 93 5.66 -31.57 12.07
C LEU A 93 4.56 -31.36 13.11
N ASP A 94 3.48 -32.13 13.05
CA ASP A 94 2.24 -31.89 13.81
C ASP A 94 1.72 -30.46 13.62
N PHE A 95 1.67 -30.00 12.37
CA PHE A 95 1.22 -28.65 12.02
C PHE A 95 0.05 -28.69 11.04
N PRO A 96 -1.09 -28.07 11.38
CA PRO A 96 -2.27 -28.18 10.53
C PRO A 96 -2.41 -27.09 9.48
N GLY A 97 -1.71 -25.95 9.64
CA GLY A 97 -1.71 -24.85 8.69
C GLY A 97 -0.80 -25.12 7.48
N ALA A 98 -0.62 -24.09 6.64
CA ALA A 98 0.16 -24.22 5.41
C ALA A 98 1.65 -24.46 5.67
N ILE A 99 2.26 -25.40 4.96
CA ILE A 99 3.70 -25.66 5.05
C ILE A 99 4.38 -25.18 3.77
N VAL A 100 5.31 -24.26 3.94
CA VAL A 100 6.23 -23.79 2.90
C VAL A 100 7.55 -24.54 3.05
N THR A 101 8.23 -24.86 1.94
CA THR A 101 9.58 -25.40 2.01
C THR A 101 10.58 -24.60 1.22
N ASP A 102 11.75 -24.37 1.80
CA ASP A 102 12.96 -23.98 1.10
C ASP A 102 13.58 -25.22 0.40
N SER A 103 14.27 -24.98 -0.72
CA SER A 103 14.91 -26.00 -1.56
C SER A 103 16.32 -26.39 -1.09
N GLY A 104 16.90 -25.66 -0.13
CA GLY A 104 18.22 -25.98 0.44
C GLY A 104 19.38 -25.17 -0.15
N THR A 105 19.09 -24.16 -0.97
CA THR A 105 20.08 -23.31 -1.65
C THR A 105 21.03 -22.62 -0.66
N PHE A 106 20.53 -22.18 0.51
CA PHE A 106 21.36 -21.60 1.56
C PHE A 106 22.31 -22.63 2.20
N GLN A 107 21.85 -23.86 2.43
CA GLN A 107 22.65 -24.94 2.99
C GLN A 107 23.70 -25.44 2.01
N SER A 108 23.43 -25.39 0.69
CA SER A 108 24.44 -25.59 -0.36
C SER A 108 25.65 -24.69 -0.15
N TYR A 109 25.38 -23.40 0.07
CA TYR A 109 26.41 -22.40 0.31
C TYR A 109 27.17 -22.63 1.62
N VAL A 110 26.47 -22.92 2.72
CA VAL A 110 27.10 -23.08 4.05
C VAL A 110 27.90 -24.38 4.17
N TYR A 111 27.44 -25.48 3.54
CA TYR A 111 27.96 -26.83 3.81
C TYR A 111 28.65 -27.50 2.61
N GLY A 112 28.58 -26.93 1.40
CA GLY A 112 29.20 -27.46 0.18
C GLY A 112 28.37 -28.56 -0.48
N ASP A 113 27.91 -28.25 -1.70
CA ASP A 113 27.13 -29.03 -2.67
C ASP A 113 25.76 -29.60 -2.24
N VAL A 114 24.75 -29.27 -3.05
CA VAL A 114 23.44 -29.92 -3.05
C VAL A 114 23.50 -31.05 -4.08
N GLU A 115 23.37 -32.29 -3.59
CA GLU A 115 23.41 -33.51 -4.42
C GLU A 115 22.08 -33.82 -5.12
N VAL A 116 21.09 -32.93 -5.04
CA VAL A 116 19.74 -33.14 -5.61
C VAL A 116 19.50 -32.20 -6.80
N SER A 117 18.94 -32.74 -7.87
CA SER A 117 18.54 -31.95 -9.05
C SER A 117 17.26 -31.14 -8.79
N PRO A 118 16.98 -30.10 -9.61
CA PRO A 118 15.77 -29.29 -9.44
C PRO A 118 14.46 -30.10 -9.54
N SER A 119 14.38 -31.08 -10.45
CA SER A 119 13.22 -31.95 -10.59
C SER A 119 13.05 -32.90 -9.40
N GLU A 120 14.14 -33.50 -8.91
CA GLU A 120 14.10 -34.40 -7.76
C GLU A 120 13.61 -33.70 -6.49
N ILE A 121 14.08 -32.47 -6.22
CA ILE A 121 13.67 -31.74 -5.02
C ILE A 121 12.21 -31.28 -5.11
N VAL A 122 11.72 -30.89 -6.29
CA VAL A 122 10.30 -30.52 -6.48
C VAL A 122 9.40 -31.75 -6.39
N SER A 123 9.79 -32.89 -6.99
CA SER A 123 9.05 -34.14 -6.84
C SER A 123 8.96 -34.57 -5.38
N PHE A 124 10.06 -34.47 -4.63
CA PHE A 124 10.07 -34.79 -3.20
C PHE A 124 9.13 -33.88 -2.40
N GLN A 125 9.12 -32.58 -2.66
CA GLN A 125 8.21 -31.63 -2.01
C GLN A 125 6.73 -31.98 -2.28
N ARG A 126 6.41 -32.38 -3.52
CA ARG A 126 5.07 -32.87 -3.89
C ARG A 126 4.73 -34.17 -3.15
N GLU A 127 5.63 -35.15 -3.12
CA GLU A 127 5.41 -36.46 -2.49
C GLU A 127 5.15 -36.37 -0.99
N ILE A 128 5.84 -35.47 -0.28
CA ILE A 128 5.61 -35.28 1.16
C ILE A 128 4.41 -34.38 1.47
N GLY A 129 3.72 -33.84 0.45
CA GLY A 129 2.49 -33.06 0.60
C GLY A 129 2.70 -31.63 1.12
N VAL A 130 3.71 -30.93 0.61
CA VAL A 130 3.94 -29.50 0.90
C VAL A 130 2.87 -28.63 0.21
N ASP A 131 2.42 -27.53 0.85
CA ASP A 131 1.48 -26.58 0.23
C ASP A 131 2.17 -25.65 -0.78
N VAL A 132 3.32 -25.10 -0.40
CA VAL A 132 4.14 -24.21 -1.24
C VAL A 132 5.60 -24.67 -1.24
N GLY A 133 6.02 -25.28 -2.34
CA GLY A 133 7.41 -25.65 -2.56
C GLY A 133 8.26 -24.48 -3.05
N THR A 134 9.57 -24.69 -3.16
CA THR A 134 10.51 -23.76 -3.79
C THR A 134 11.35 -24.51 -4.81
N MET A 135 11.50 -23.92 -6.00
CA MET A 135 12.44 -24.43 -7.00
C MET A 135 13.90 -24.33 -6.51
N LEU A 136 14.80 -25.11 -7.08
CA LEU A 136 16.22 -25.01 -6.76
C LEU A 136 16.84 -23.82 -7.53
N ASP A 137 17.05 -22.69 -6.85
CA ASP A 137 17.71 -21.50 -7.39
C ASP A 137 19.25 -21.54 -7.20
N VAL A 138 19.96 -20.58 -7.80
CA VAL A 138 21.38 -20.36 -7.55
C VAL A 138 21.55 -19.32 -6.46
N PHE A 139 22.30 -19.65 -5.40
CA PHE A 139 22.52 -18.71 -4.29
C PHE A 139 23.35 -17.51 -4.75
N GLY A 140 22.73 -16.32 -4.81
CA GLY A 140 23.45 -15.07 -5.03
C GLY A 140 24.14 -14.56 -3.75
N ARG A 141 25.41 -14.18 -3.85
CA ARG A 141 26.15 -13.50 -2.78
C ARG A 141 26.33 -12.01 -3.11
N PRO A 142 26.27 -11.10 -2.13
CA PRO A 142 26.44 -9.67 -2.39
C PRO A 142 27.83 -9.25 -2.92
N ASP A 143 28.84 -10.11 -2.80
CA ASP A 143 30.21 -9.88 -3.27
C ASP A 143 30.47 -10.44 -4.68
N MET A 144 29.48 -11.10 -5.31
CA MET A 144 29.61 -11.58 -6.69
C MET A 144 29.76 -10.41 -7.66
N SER A 145 30.61 -10.61 -8.67
CA SER A 145 30.70 -9.69 -9.80
C SER A 145 29.38 -9.66 -10.58
N ARG A 146 29.22 -8.62 -11.41
CA ARG A 146 28.04 -8.50 -12.27
C ARG A 146 27.88 -9.71 -13.20
N GLU A 147 28.98 -10.19 -13.80
CA GLU A 147 28.98 -11.36 -14.69
C GLU A 147 28.57 -12.64 -13.96
N GLU A 148 29.13 -12.90 -12.77
CA GLU A 148 28.74 -14.05 -11.96
C GLU A 148 27.25 -13.98 -11.56
N THR A 149 26.77 -12.78 -11.24
CA THR A 149 25.38 -12.55 -10.86
C THR A 149 24.42 -12.76 -12.03
N GLU A 150 24.79 -12.27 -13.22
CA GLU A 150 24.04 -12.46 -14.46
C GLU A 150 23.96 -13.95 -14.83
N ASN A 151 25.07 -14.68 -14.73
CA ASN A 151 25.10 -16.13 -14.92
C ASN A 151 24.20 -16.87 -13.91
N ALA A 152 24.18 -16.44 -12.64
CA ALA A 152 23.31 -17.04 -11.62
C ALA A 152 21.81 -16.80 -11.91
N VAL A 153 21.45 -15.62 -12.45
CA VAL A 153 20.08 -15.33 -12.92
C VAL A 153 19.72 -16.22 -14.10
N ASP A 154 20.61 -16.36 -15.08
CA ASP A 154 20.38 -17.18 -16.27
C ASP A 154 20.27 -18.67 -15.93
N GLU A 155 21.13 -19.18 -15.06
CA GLU A 155 21.09 -20.56 -14.58
C GLU A 155 19.81 -20.81 -13.76
N THR A 156 19.41 -19.90 -12.88
CA THR A 156 18.14 -20.01 -12.14
C THR A 156 16.97 -20.06 -13.12
N TYR A 157 16.93 -19.20 -14.14
CA TYR A 157 15.89 -19.21 -15.16
C TYR A 157 15.85 -20.52 -15.96
N SER A 158 17.01 -21.12 -16.27
CA SER A 158 17.07 -22.39 -17.00
C SER A 158 16.34 -23.54 -16.28
N ARG A 159 16.20 -23.46 -14.96
CA ARG A 159 15.54 -24.47 -14.11
C ARG A 159 14.02 -24.27 -13.97
N VAL A 160 13.48 -23.15 -14.49
CA VAL A 160 12.06 -22.78 -14.33
C VAL A 160 11.13 -23.79 -15.02
N SER A 161 11.42 -24.12 -16.28
CA SER A 161 10.54 -24.97 -17.10
C SER A 161 10.39 -26.37 -16.49
N GLU A 162 11.50 -27.00 -16.10
CA GLU A 162 11.47 -28.31 -15.44
C GLU A 162 10.79 -28.26 -14.06
N SER A 163 11.04 -27.20 -13.28
CA SER A 163 10.47 -27.07 -11.93
C SER A 163 8.96 -26.85 -11.95
N LEU A 164 8.45 -26.00 -12.85
CA LEU A 164 7.01 -25.78 -13.03
C LEU A 164 6.30 -27.01 -13.60
N SER A 165 6.95 -27.73 -14.53
CA SER A 165 6.43 -28.98 -15.06
C SER A 165 6.31 -30.05 -13.98
N GLU A 166 7.30 -30.15 -13.09
CA GLU A 166 7.30 -31.12 -11.99
C GLU A 166 6.28 -30.73 -10.90
N ALA A 167 6.11 -29.44 -10.61
CA ALA A 167 5.09 -29.01 -9.65
C ALA A 167 3.65 -29.34 -10.12
N GLY A 168 3.39 -29.21 -11.42
CA GLY A 168 2.07 -29.50 -12.00
C GLY A 168 0.96 -28.64 -11.39
N GLN A 169 -0.21 -29.24 -11.14
CA GLN A 169 -1.34 -28.60 -10.45
C GLN A 169 -1.56 -29.16 -9.03
N GLU A 170 -0.52 -29.78 -8.46
CA GLU A 170 -0.60 -30.47 -7.16
C GLU A 170 0.03 -29.67 -6.02
N ILE A 171 1.03 -28.83 -6.33
CA ILE A 171 1.76 -28.01 -5.37
C ILE A 171 1.97 -26.60 -5.92
N LEU A 172 1.85 -25.58 -5.07
CA LEU A 172 2.22 -24.20 -5.42
C LEU A 172 3.74 -24.05 -5.36
N LEU A 173 4.33 -23.22 -6.22
CA LEU A 173 5.78 -23.06 -6.27
C LEU A 173 6.20 -21.60 -6.06
N ASN A 174 7.21 -21.40 -5.22
CA ASN A 174 7.96 -20.15 -5.11
C ASN A 174 8.93 -20.03 -6.30
N GLY A 175 9.00 -18.86 -6.91
CA GLY A 175 9.97 -18.49 -7.95
C GLY A 175 10.96 -17.44 -7.45
N PRO A 176 12.12 -17.83 -6.91
CA PRO A 176 13.07 -16.91 -6.29
C PRO A 176 13.69 -15.92 -7.28
N ILE A 177 13.74 -14.66 -6.87
CA ILE A 177 14.35 -13.55 -7.59
C ILE A 177 15.78 -13.38 -7.08
N GLN A 178 16.74 -13.55 -7.99
CA GLN A 178 18.17 -13.30 -7.78
C GLN A 178 18.58 -11.99 -8.46
N GLY A 179 19.87 -11.65 -8.46
CA GLY A 179 20.36 -10.41 -9.08
C GLY A 179 21.31 -9.57 -8.23
N GLY A 180 21.72 -10.05 -7.05
CA GLY A 180 22.72 -9.39 -6.22
C GLY A 180 22.31 -7.96 -5.83
N LEU A 181 23.23 -7.01 -5.99
CA LEU A 181 23.02 -5.57 -5.76
C LEU A 181 22.62 -4.80 -7.03
N TYR A 182 22.42 -5.48 -8.16
CA TYR A 182 22.20 -4.85 -9.47
C TYR A 182 20.70 -4.74 -9.75
N GLY A 183 20.16 -3.51 -9.73
CA GLY A 183 18.74 -3.25 -9.91
C GLY A 183 18.18 -3.77 -11.24
N ASP A 184 18.93 -3.62 -12.33
CA ASP A 184 18.59 -4.15 -13.65
C ASP A 184 18.48 -5.67 -13.66
N LEU A 185 19.39 -6.37 -12.98
CA LEU A 185 19.34 -7.84 -12.87
C LEU A 185 18.21 -8.31 -11.94
N ARG A 186 17.87 -7.54 -10.89
CA ARG A 186 16.70 -7.81 -10.03
C ARG A 186 15.40 -7.69 -10.80
N ALA A 187 15.23 -6.62 -11.57
CA ALA A 187 14.08 -6.42 -12.44
C ALA A 187 14.00 -7.53 -13.51
N ARG A 188 15.11 -7.84 -14.19
CA ARG A 188 15.18 -8.94 -15.16
C ARG A 188 14.82 -10.29 -14.55
N SER A 189 15.36 -10.62 -13.37
CA SER A 189 15.04 -11.86 -12.68
C SER A 189 13.56 -11.91 -12.28
N ALA A 190 12.98 -10.81 -11.83
CA ALA A 190 11.56 -10.70 -11.50
C ALA A 190 10.68 -10.89 -12.75
N GLU A 191 11.01 -10.27 -13.87
CA GLU A 191 10.33 -10.45 -15.15
C GLU A 191 10.37 -11.93 -15.58
N LEU A 192 11.56 -12.55 -15.57
CA LEU A 192 11.75 -13.95 -15.95
C LEU A 192 10.96 -14.92 -15.08
N MET A 193 10.93 -14.72 -13.76
CA MET A 193 10.14 -15.54 -12.84
C MET A 193 8.64 -15.30 -13.00
N SER A 194 8.22 -14.14 -13.50
CA SER A 194 6.80 -13.80 -13.64
C SER A 194 6.17 -14.33 -14.92
N ARG A 195 6.97 -14.89 -15.83
CA ARG A 195 6.48 -15.46 -17.09
C ARG A 195 5.67 -16.73 -16.87
N GLU A 196 4.65 -16.87 -17.68
CA GLU A 196 3.88 -18.10 -17.81
C GLU A 196 4.69 -19.14 -18.61
N SER A 197 4.67 -20.40 -18.16
CA SER A 197 5.27 -21.51 -18.90
C SER A 197 4.46 -21.85 -20.16
N GLU A 198 5.02 -22.68 -21.04
CA GLU A 198 4.30 -23.19 -22.22
C GLU A 198 3.00 -23.93 -21.88
N SER A 199 2.90 -24.48 -20.65
CA SER A 199 1.72 -25.20 -20.15
C SER A 199 0.70 -24.30 -19.45
N GLY A 200 0.96 -23.00 -19.35
CA GLY A 200 0.10 -22.06 -18.62
C GLY A 200 0.39 -21.98 -17.11
N ALA A 201 1.48 -22.59 -16.64
CA ALA A 201 1.83 -22.60 -15.23
C ALA A 201 2.61 -21.33 -14.85
N THR A 202 2.38 -20.81 -13.64
CA THR A 202 3.10 -19.66 -13.08
C THR A 202 3.50 -19.96 -11.64
N PHE A 203 4.55 -19.29 -11.15
CA PHE A 203 4.84 -19.32 -9.71
C PHE A 203 3.74 -18.64 -8.92
N ALA A 204 3.49 -19.13 -7.71
CA ALA A 204 2.45 -18.61 -6.83
C ALA A 204 2.93 -17.39 -6.03
N ILE A 205 4.23 -17.35 -5.70
CA ILE A 205 4.87 -16.36 -4.82
C ILE A 205 6.28 -16.09 -5.37
N HIS A 206 6.77 -14.87 -5.21
CA HIS A 206 8.12 -14.48 -5.61
C HIS A 206 8.99 -14.10 -4.41
N PRO A 207 9.82 -15.03 -3.90
CA PRO A 207 10.82 -14.69 -2.92
C PRO A 207 11.95 -13.83 -3.48
N ILE A 208 12.50 -12.93 -2.68
CA ILE A 208 13.70 -12.14 -2.98
C ILE A 208 14.87 -12.76 -2.22
N GLY A 209 15.79 -13.40 -2.93
CA GLY A 209 16.94 -14.13 -2.39
C GLY A 209 18.23 -13.30 -2.29
N GLY A 210 19.23 -13.84 -1.59
CA GLY A 210 20.58 -13.25 -1.47
C GLY A 210 20.68 -12.02 -0.57
N ILE A 211 19.64 -11.71 0.21
CA ILE A 211 19.51 -10.48 1.01
C ILE A 211 19.92 -10.62 2.49
N VAL A 212 20.06 -11.84 3.00
CA VAL A 212 20.42 -12.08 4.42
C VAL A 212 21.70 -11.35 4.84
N PRO A 213 22.82 -11.39 4.08
CA PRO A 213 24.03 -10.71 4.51
C PRO A 213 23.87 -9.18 4.56
N LEU A 214 22.97 -8.60 3.77
CA LEU A 214 22.67 -7.16 3.82
C LEU A 214 22.02 -6.79 5.16
N MET A 215 21.07 -7.61 5.62
CA MET A 215 20.40 -7.39 6.91
C MET A 215 21.36 -7.56 8.08
N GLU A 216 22.24 -8.56 8.05
CA GLU A 216 23.26 -8.79 9.09
C GLU A 216 24.29 -7.64 9.16
N GLN A 217 24.62 -7.05 8.01
CA GLN A 217 25.55 -5.91 7.90
C GLN A 217 24.85 -4.55 8.02
N GLN A 218 23.53 -4.53 8.23
CA GLN A 218 22.70 -3.31 8.31
C GLN A 218 22.78 -2.42 7.06
N ARG A 219 22.91 -3.05 5.89
CA ARG A 219 22.91 -2.43 4.56
C ARG A 219 21.48 -2.28 4.05
N TYR A 220 20.70 -1.46 4.77
CA TYR A 220 19.25 -1.37 4.56
C TYR A 220 18.84 -0.57 3.34
N GLN A 221 19.65 0.41 2.92
CA GLN A 221 19.38 1.15 1.69
C GLN A 221 19.40 0.20 0.48
N GLU A 222 20.45 -0.62 0.34
CA GLU A 222 20.52 -1.62 -0.73
C GLU A 222 19.40 -2.65 -0.63
N LEU A 223 19.02 -3.05 0.59
CA LEU A 223 17.91 -3.96 0.83
C LEU A 223 16.59 -3.42 0.24
N PHE A 224 16.24 -2.16 0.52
CA PHE A 224 14.99 -1.57 0.03
C PHE A 224 15.03 -1.23 -1.46
N SER A 225 16.20 -0.83 -1.98
CA SER A 225 16.42 -0.69 -3.43
C SER A 225 16.14 -2.00 -4.17
N ILE A 226 16.59 -3.14 -3.63
CA ILE A 226 16.29 -4.47 -4.20
C ILE A 226 14.79 -4.76 -4.22
N ILE A 227 14.05 -4.42 -3.16
CA ILE A 227 12.59 -4.63 -3.12
C ILE A 227 11.92 -3.84 -4.24
N LEU A 228 12.27 -2.56 -4.38
CA LEU A 228 11.70 -1.67 -5.38
C LEU A 228 12.05 -2.12 -6.81
N ALA A 229 13.30 -2.51 -7.06
CA ALA A 229 13.73 -3.01 -8.37
C ALA A 229 12.98 -4.30 -8.76
N ALA A 230 12.89 -5.27 -7.84
CA ALA A 230 12.16 -6.51 -8.09
C ALA A 230 10.66 -6.26 -8.32
N LYS A 231 10.02 -5.44 -7.46
CA LYS A 231 8.60 -5.11 -7.54
C LYS A 231 8.19 -4.54 -8.90
N SER A 232 9.08 -3.82 -9.58
CA SER A 232 8.79 -3.17 -10.87
C SER A 232 8.35 -4.14 -11.97
N GLN A 233 8.67 -5.43 -11.83
CA GLN A 233 8.32 -6.48 -12.79
C GLN A 233 7.48 -7.62 -12.18
N ILE A 234 7.21 -7.59 -10.86
CA ILE A 234 6.37 -8.61 -10.22
C ILE A 234 4.89 -8.25 -10.45
N PRO A 235 4.08 -9.17 -11.02
CA PRO A 235 2.65 -8.95 -11.20
C PRO A 235 1.97 -8.62 -9.87
N PRO A 236 1.07 -7.61 -9.82
CA PRO A 236 0.41 -7.22 -8.58
C PRO A 236 -0.39 -8.35 -7.91
N ASN A 237 -0.82 -9.37 -8.65
CA ASN A 237 -1.56 -10.51 -8.10
C ASN A 237 -0.68 -11.59 -7.44
N LYS A 238 0.64 -11.40 -7.34
CA LYS A 238 1.57 -12.34 -6.72
C LYS A 238 2.15 -11.77 -5.41
N PRO A 239 2.18 -12.55 -4.32
CA PRO A 239 2.84 -12.14 -3.08
C PRO A 239 4.36 -12.01 -3.23
N ILE A 240 4.94 -11.01 -2.56
CA ILE A 240 6.39 -10.81 -2.47
C ILE A 240 6.89 -11.35 -1.12
N HIS A 241 7.91 -12.20 -1.15
CA HIS A 241 8.47 -12.85 0.05
C HIS A 241 9.93 -12.42 0.29
N MET A 242 10.24 -11.86 1.46
CA MET A 242 11.61 -11.50 1.85
C MET A 242 12.34 -12.66 2.54
N PHE A 243 13.18 -13.37 1.80
CA PHE A 243 13.87 -14.55 2.33
C PHE A 243 14.84 -14.22 3.48
N GLY A 244 14.65 -14.90 4.62
CA GLY A 244 15.47 -14.78 5.83
C GLY A 244 15.26 -13.49 6.62
N CYS A 245 14.34 -12.60 6.21
CA CYS A 245 14.02 -11.38 6.92
C CYS A 245 13.03 -11.66 8.04
N GLY A 246 13.47 -11.60 9.30
CA GLY A 246 12.55 -11.76 10.45
C GLY A 246 12.82 -10.85 11.64
N HIS A 247 13.60 -9.79 11.45
CA HIS A 247 13.80 -8.81 12.51
C HIS A 247 12.64 -7.79 12.50
N PRO A 248 11.89 -7.62 13.62
CA PRO A 248 10.68 -6.78 13.67
C PRO A 248 10.86 -5.34 13.16
N MET A 249 12.01 -4.74 13.45
CA MET A 249 12.40 -3.39 13.01
C MET A 249 12.29 -3.16 11.49
N LEU A 250 12.41 -4.21 10.65
CA LEU A 250 12.39 -4.08 9.18
C LEU A 250 10.99 -4.20 8.57
N PHE A 251 10.03 -4.79 9.29
CA PHE A 251 8.71 -5.08 8.72
C PHE A 251 7.96 -3.84 8.23
N PRO A 252 7.90 -2.72 8.97
CA PRO A 252 7.06 -1.59 8.58
C PRO A 252 7.42 -1.01 7.22
N LEU A 253 8.71 -0.77 6.95
CA LEU A 253 9.16 -0.23 5.67
C LEU A 253 9.10 -1.28 4.57
N SER A 254 9.51 -2.53 4.81
CA SER A 254 9.34 -3.60 3.82
C SER A 254 7.88 -3.79 3.40
N ILE A 255 6.94 -3.74 4.34
CA ILE A 255 5.49 -3.83 4.08
C ILE A 255 4.98 -2.59 3.36
N ALA A 256 5.42 -1.38 3.74
CA ALA A 256 5.09 -0.13 3.03
C ALA A 256 5.49 -0.21 1.54
N LEU A 257 6.59 -0.89 1.24
CA LEU A 257 7.10 -1.15 -0.10
C LEU A 257 6.43 -2.34 -0.82
N GLY A 258 5.50 -3.04 -0.17
CA GLY A 258 4.66 -4.08 -0.78
C GLY A 258 5.09 -5.53 -0.50
N VAL A 259 5.95 -5.78 0.48
CA VAL A 259 6.27 -7.15 0.93
C VAL A 259 5.09 -7.78 1.68
N ASP A 260 4.78 -9.03 1.35
CA ASP A 260 3.65 -9.79 1.91
C ASP A 260 4.11 -10.91 2.86
N LEU A 261 5.27 -11.51 2.62
CA LEU A 261 5.75 -12.65 3.37
C LEU A 261 7.17 -12.40 3.84
N PHE A 262 7.47 -12.95 5.01
CA PHE A 262 8.76 -12.92 5.67
C PHE A 262 9.05 -14.33 6.17
N ASP A 263 10.30 -14.73 6.29
CA ASP A 263 10.66 -15.95 7.02
C ASP A 263 11.93 -15.76 7.84
N SER A 264 12.01 -16.45 8.99
CA SER A 264 13.25 -16.42 9.76
C SER A 264 13.35 -17.48 10.86
N ALA A 265 14.59 -17.90 11.09
CA ALA A 265 15.00 -18.65 12.28
C ALA A 265 15.45 -17.74 13.44
N ALA A 266 15.46 -16.40 13.26
CA ALA A 266 16.02 -15.45 14.22
C ALA A 266 15.39 -15.58 15.61
N TYR A 267 14.09 -15.87 15.71
CA TYR A 267 13.41 -16.04 17.00
C TYR A 267 14.08 -17.12 17.87
N ALA A 268 14.47 -18.25 17.26
CA ALA A 268 15.14 -19.35 17.94
C ALA A 268 16.66 -19.17 18.02
N LEU A 269 17.30 -18.67 16.96
CA LEU A 269 18.75 -18.47 16.93
C LEU A 269 19.19 -17.43 17.96
N PHE A 270 18.48 -16.31 18.06
CA PHE A 270 18.84 -15.25 19.01
C PHE A 270 18.58 -15.69 20.44
N ALA A 271 17.50 -16.45 20.68
CA ALA A 271 17.22 -17.04 21.98
C ALA A 271 18.33 -17.98 22.47
N ARG A 272 18.93 -18.79 21.58
CA ARG A 272 20.06 -19.67 21.92
C ARG A 272 21.34 -18.91 22.29
N ASP A 273 21.46 -17.68 21.82
CA ASP A 273 22.56 -16.76 22.08
C ASP A 273 22.23 -15.76 23.22
N ASP A 274 21.20 -16.04 24.01
CA ASP A 274 20.74 -15.18 25.11
C ASP A 274 20.40 -13.75 24.65
N ARG A 275 19.72 -13.64 23.49
CA ARG A 275 19.25 -12.41 22.89
C ARG A 275 17.73 -12.39 22.74
N ILE A 276 17.15 -11.22 23.01
CA ILE A 276 15.73 -10.92 22.76
C ILE A 276 15.58 -9.94 21.60
N LEU A 277 14.49 -10.10 20.84
CA LEU A 277 14.04 -9.18 19.81
C LEU A 277 13.17 -8.10 20.42
N THR A 278 13.34 -6.86 19.97
CA THR A 278 12.40 -5.75 20.19
C THR A 278 12.05 -5.12 18.84
N PRO A 279 10.98 -4.31 18.76
CA PRO A 279 10.67 -3.55 17.55
C PRO A 279 11.81 -2.61 17.11
N GLU A 280 12.67 -2.18 18.04
CA GLU A 280 13.76 -1.24 17.82
C GLU A 280 15.14 -1.91 17.64
N GLY A 281 15.26 -3.22 17.85
CA GLY A 281 16.57 -3.87 17.74
C GLY A 281 16.65 -5.22 18.44
N THR A 282 17.88 -5.61 18.74
CA THR A 282 18.18 -6.85 19.45
C THR A 282 18.94 -6.52 20.74
N VAL A 283 18.52 -7.11 21.85
CA VAL A 283 19.12 -6.87 23.17
C VAL A 283 19.69 -8.17 23.73
N LYS A 284 20.92 -8.13 24.25
CA LYS A 284 21.48 -9.25 25.01
C LYS A 284 20.88 -9.27 26.41
N VAL A 285 20.44 -10.43 26.89
CA VAL A 285 19.88 -10.58 28.24
C VAL A 285 20.96 -10.31 29.30
N GLN A 286 22.22 -10.65 28.99
CA GLN A 286 23.36 -10.36 29.86
C GLN A 286 23.48 -8.86 30.15
N GLY A 287 23.40 -8.50 31.43
CA GLY A 287 23.52 -7.12 31.91
C GLY A 287 22.18 -6.40 32.09
N LEU A 288 21.06 -6.99 31.67
CA LEU A 288 19.74 -6.45 31.96
C LEU A 288 19.40 -6.58 33.45
N ARG A 289 18.76 -5.54 33.99
CA ARG A 289 18.16 -5.53 35.32
C ARG A 289 16.64 -5.67 35.26
N GLU A 290 16.06 -5.14 34.19
CA GLU A 290 14.62 -5.16 33.90
C GLU A 290 14.43 -5.52 32.43
N TRP A 291 13.25 -6.06 32.09
CA TRP A 291 12.90 -6.33 30.70
C TRP A 291 12.57 -5.01 29.98
N PRO A 292 13.20 -4.70 28.83
CA PRO A 292 12.89 -3.49 28.08
C PRO A 292 11.52 -3.53 27.41
N ILE A 293 10.96 -4.73 27.23
CA ILE A 293 9.65 -4.98 26.66
C ILE A 293 9.04 -6.21 27.32
N THR A 294 7.74 -6.16 27.58
CA THR A 294 6.99 -7.26 28.21
C THR A 294 6.40 -8.20 27.17
N SER A 295 6.35 -9.48 27.50
CA SER A 295 5.62 -10.49 26.72
C SER A 295 5.03 -11.53 27.68
N GLU A 296 4.14 -12.40 27.19
CA GLU A 296 3.55 -13.46 28.01
C GLU A 296 4.64 -14.42 28.51
N ALA A 297 5.55 -14.81 27.62
CA ALA A 297 6.65 -15.73 27.95
C ALA A 297 7.52 -15.25 29.12
N LEU A 298 7.78 -13.94 29.24
CA LEU A 298 8.64 -13.38 30.30
C LEU A 298 7.86 -12.87 31.52
N PHE A 299 6.52 -12.89 31.48
CA PHE A 299 5.69 -12.34 32.53
C PHE A 299 5.97 -13.02 33.89
N GLY A 300 6.17 -12.21 34.93
CA GLY A 300 6.46 -12.70 36.28
C GLY A 300 7.88 -13.21 36.50
N THR A 301 8.78 -13.05 35.52
CA THR A 301 10.22 -13.37 35.66
C THR A 301 11.07 -12.10 35.60
N SER A 302 12.28 -12.16 36.13
CA SER A 302 13.34 -11.16 35.96
C SER A 302 14.45 -11.65 35.03
N PRO A 303 15.24 -10.74 34.41
CA PRO A 303 16.41 -11.14 33.64
C PRO A 303 17.39 -12.02 34.41
N SER A 304 17.60 -11.75 35.71
CA SER A 304 18.46 -12.57 36.57
C SER A 304 17.93 -13.98 36.78
N GLU A 305 16.61 -14.15 36.94
CA GLU A 305 15.99 -15.48 37.10
C GLU A 305 16.11 -16.26 35.80
N VAL A 306 15.82 -15.66 34.66
CA VAL A 306 15.97 -16.31 33.34
C VAL A 306 17.42 -16.69 33.07
N LEU A 307 18.40 -15.83 33.39
CA LEU A 307 19.83 -16.16 33.27
C LEU A 307 20.27 -17.31 34.19
N SER A 308 19.58 -17.52 35.31
CA SER A 308 19.85 -18.64 36.23
C SER A 308 19.28 -19.98 35.78
N MET A 309 18.40 -19.99 34.76
CA MET A 309 17.82 -21.22 34.20
C MET A 309 18.87 -22.06 33.44
N SER A 310 18.53 -23.33 33.18
CA SER A 310 19.30 -24.15 32.24
C SER A 310 19.29 -23.52 30.84
N LYS A 311 20.32 -23.81 30.04
CA LYS A 311 20.44 -23.26 28.69
C LYS A 311 19.23 -23.58 27.81
N ASP A 312 18.70 -24.80 27.92
CA ASP A 312 17.54 -25.23 27.14
C ASP A 312 16.27 -24.49 27.55
N ALA A 313 15.95 -24.45 28.86
CA ALA A 313 14.78 -23.73 29.37
C ALA A 313 14.86 -22.23 29.07
N ARG A 314 16.07 -21.64 29.19
CA ARG A 314 16.33 -20.25 28.83
C ARG A 314 16.14 -20.00 27.33
N SER A 315 16.65 -20.89 26.48
CA SER A 315 16.44 -20.76 25.03
C SER A 315 14.96 -20.90 24.65
N GLU A 316 14.19 -21.73 25.35
CA GLU A 316 12.77 -21.97 25.07
C GLU A 316 11.93 -20.74 25.42
N ILE A 317 12.11 -20.18 26.63
CA ILE A 317 11.37 -19.00 27.09
C ILE A 317 11.72 -17.75 26.27
N LEU A 318 12.99 -17.56 25.91
CA LEU A 318 13.42 -16.45 25.05
C LEU A 318 12.93 -16.61 23.61
N ALA A 319 12.83 -17.83 23.09
CA ALA A 319 12.30 -18.06 21.75
C ALA A 319 10.80 -17.73 21.67
N ARG A 320 10.02 -18.10 22.70
CA ARG A 320 8.60 -17.72 22.81
C ARG A 320 8.44 -16.21 22.86
N HIS A 321 9.24 -15.53 23.68
CA HIS A 321 9.28 -14.07 23.71
C HIS A 321 9.54 -13.47 22.32
N ASN A 322 10.57 -13.94 21.64
CA ASN A 322 10.93 -13.44 20.32
C ASN A 322 9.80 -13.64 19.29
N LEU A 323 9.12 -14.78 19.32
CA LEU A 323 7.99 -15.06 18.44
C LEU A 323 6.79 -14.14 18.77
N GLU A 324 6.49 -13.92 20.05
CA GLU A 324 5.43 -13.00 20.52
C GLU A 324 5.68 -11.56 20.06
N ILE A 325 6.92 -11.08 20.17
CA ILE A 325 7.28 -9.72 19.73
C ILE A 325 7.14 -9.58 18.20
N THR A 326 7.62 -10.57 17.44
CA THR A 326 7.46 -10.58 15.98
C THR A 326 5.99 -10.55 15.56
N GLN A 327 5.15 -11.40 16.17
CA GLN A 327 3.71 -11.43 15.84
C GLN A 327 2.99 -10.14 16.24
N THR A 328 3.42 -9.52 17.34
CA THR A 328 2.90 -8.22 17.78
C THR A 328 3.24 -7.14 16.75
N GLU A 329 4.45 -7.12 16.22
CA GLU A 329 4.86 -6.10 15.25
C GLU A 329 4.16 -6.26 13.89
N LEU A 330 3.98 -7.49 13.41
CA LEU A 330 3.16 -7.75 12.22
C LEU A 330 1.69 -7.36 12.43
N SER A 331 1.15 -7.58 13.63
CA SER A 331 -0.20 -7.14 13.98
C SER A 331 -0.32 -5.61 13.96
N ARG A 332 0.68 -4.89 14.46
CA ARG A 332 0.76 -3.42 14.37
C ARG A 332 0.81 -2.95 12.91
N CYS A 333 1.61 -3.61 12.06
CA CYS A 333 1.66 -3.29 10.64
C CYS A 333 0.31 -3.50 9.95
N ARG A 334 -0.38 -4.62 10.21
CA ARG A 334 -1.74 -4.86 9.69
C ARG A 334 -2.73 -3.79 10.14
N GLU A 335 -2.65 -3.36 11.39
CA GLU A 335 -3.52 -2.29 11.88
C GLU A 335 -3.19 -0.92 11.29
N ALA A 336 -1.90 -0.63 11.08
CA ALA A 336 -1.46 0.57 10.37
C ALA A 336 -1.99 0.59 8.93
N ILE A 337 -1.99 -0.54 8.22
CA ILE A 337 -2.59 -0.65 6.88
C ILE A 337 -4.09 -0.32 6.92
N ARG A 338 -4.85 -0.86 7.89
CA ARG A 338 -6.30 -0.58 8.00
C ARG A 338 -6.60 0.89 8.24
N ASN A 339 -5.73 1.56 8.98
CA ASN A 339 -5.89 2.96 9.37
C ASN A 339 -5.21 3.94 8.41
N GLY A 340 -4.44 3.46 7.43
CA GLY A 340 -3.74 4.30 6.47
C GLY A 340 -2.48 4.97 7.03
N THR A 341 -1.82 4.34 8.00
CA THR A 341 -0.69 4.89 8.75
C THR A 341 0.59 4.03 8.65
N ILE A 342 0.72 3.17 7.63
CA ILE A 342 1.91 2.30 7.51
C ILE A 342 3.20 3.11 7.33
N TRP A 343 3.14 4.21 6.59
CA TRP A 343 4.28 5.12 6.38
C TRP A 343 4.68 5.85 7.66
N LYS A 344 3.71 6.28 8.47
CA LYS A 344 3.98 6.83 9.82
C LYS A 344 4.65 5.79 10.72
N LEU A 345 4.21 4.53 10.66
CA LEU A 345 4.84 3.46 11.43
C LEU A 345 6.28 3.19 10.94
N ALA A 346 6.50 3.20 9.62
CA ALA A 346 7.82 3.05 9.01
C ALA A 346 8.78 4.18 9.42
N GLU A 347 8.29 5.42 9.40
CA GLU A 347 9.03 6.60 9.86
C GLU A 347 9.44 6.47 11.34
N ILE A 348 8.48 6.18 12.25
CA ILE A 348 8.78 5.97 13.67
C ILE A 348 9.85 4.89 13.87
N ARG A 349 9.81 3.85 13.05
CA ARG A 349 10.72 2.70 13.14
C ARG A 349 12.08 2.99 12.55
N SER A 350 12.16 3.88 11.56
CA SER A 350 13.44 4.26 10.96
C SER A 350 14.39 4.88 11.99
N HIS A 351 13.86 5.60 12.98
CA HIS A 351 14.64 6.18 14.08
C HIS A 351 15.25 5.16 15.05
N ALA A 352 14.94 3.87 14.92
CA ALA A 352 15.56 2.82 15.75
C ALA A 352 17.04 2.59 15.43
N SER A 353 17.49 2.91 14.21
CA SER A 353 18.89 2.78 13.78
C SER A 353 19.26 3.87 12.79
N PRO A 354 20.45 4.50 12.89
CA PRO A 354 20.93 5.45 11.89
C PRO A 354 20.93 4.89 10.46
N ARG A 355 21.23 3.59 10.30
CA ARG A 355 21.22 2.93 8.97
C ARG A 355 19.82 2.74 8.42
N LEU A 356 18.84 2.55 9.30
CA LEU A 356 17.46 2.41 8.87
C LEU A 356 16.84 3.78 8.57
N ARG A 357 17.23 4.81 9.31
CA ARG A 357 16.88 6.20 9.02
C ARG A 357 17.42 6.63 7.65
N GLU A 358 18.71 6.44 7.40
CA GLU A 358 19.36 6.72 6.11
C GLU A 358 18.63 6.01 4.95
N ALA A 359 18.26 4.74 5.15
CA ALA A 359 17.53 3.98 4.14
C ALA A 359 16.08 4.46 3.94
N PHE A 360 15.40 4.95 4.98
CA PHE A 360 14.07 5.53 4.88
C PHE A 360 14.12 6.88 4.15
N GLU A 361 15.05 7.76 4.53
CA GLU A 361 15.28 9.05 3.87
C GLU A 361 15.58 8.84 2.39
N TRP A 362 16.44 7.87 2.04
CA TRP A 362 16.67 7.51 0.64
C TRP A 362 15.39 7.13 -0.09
N VAL A 363 14.50 6.31 0.49
CA VAL A 363 13.22 5.95 -0.15
C VAL A 363 12.33 7.19 -0.35
N ILE A 364 12.34 8.11 0.61
CA ILE A 364 11.59 9.37 0.55
C ILE A 364 12.14 10.28 -0.56
N ASP A 365 13.45 10.46 -0.66
CA ASP A 365 14.08 11.26 -1.73
C ASP A 365 13.70 10.70 -3.12
N GLN A 366 13.70 9.36 -3.27
CA GLN A 366 13.28 8.74 -4.53
C GLN A 366 11.78 8.94 -4.86
N LEU A 367 10.92 9.11 -3.86
CA LEU A 367 9.50 9.41 -4.06
C LEU A 367 9.26 10.85 -4.52
N GLU A 368 10.14 11.77 -4.13
CA GLU A 368 10.08 13.17 -4.56
C GLU A 368 10.64 13.36 -5.98
N GLU A 369 11.64 12.57 -6.36
CA GLU A 369 12.35 12.65 -7.65
C GLU A 369 12.02 11.47 -8.61
N LEU A 370 10.73 11.19 -8.82
CA LEU A 370 10.27 10.00 -9.56
C LEU A 370 10.80 9.88 -10.99
N GLU A 371 10.93 11.00 -11.72
CA GLU A 371 11.35 11.02 -13.11
C GLU A 371 12.83 10.64 -13.30
N GLU A 372 13.66 10.91 -12.29
CA GLU A 372 15.10 10.62 -12.30
C GLU A 372 15.44 9.26 -11.67
N SER A 373 14.47 8.63 -11.00
CA SER A 373 14.68 7.40 -10.23
C SER A 373 14.65 6.14 -11.09
N GLU A 374 15.69 5.31 -10.98
CA GLU A 374 15.73 3.96 -11.58
C GLU A 374 14.61 3.03 -11.07
N VAL A 375 14.05 3.34 -9.90
CA VAL A 375 12.94 2.62 -9.27
C VAL A 375 11.62 3.39 -9.33
N GLY A 376 11.56 4.47 -10.12
CA GLY A 376 10.43 5.39 -10.21
C GLY A 376 9.11 4.71 -10.56
N SER A 377 9.12 3.66 -11.40
CA SER A 377 7.92 2.90 -11.76
C SER A 377 7.25 2.24 -10.54
N SER A 378 8.03 1.59 -9.68
CA SER A 378 7.53 0.98 -8.44
C SER A 378 6.99 2.01 -7.45
N LEU A 379 7.59 3.19 -7.40
CA LEU A 379 7.19 4.29 -6.52
C LEU A 379 5.92 4.99 -7.03
N LEU A 380 5.80 5.19 -8.35
CA LEU A 380 4.57 5.61 -9.02
C LEU A 380 3.44 4.64 -8.73
N ASP A 381 3.68 3.33 -8.81
CA ASP A 381 2.70 2.32 -8.44
C ASP A 381 2.26 2.42 -6.98
N ILE A 382 3.18 2.71 -6.05
CA ILE A 382 2.87 2.95 -4.63
C ILE A 382 1.95 4.17 -4.47
N MET A 383 2.24 5.26 -5.18
CA MET A 383 1.43 6.48 -5.17
C MET A 383 0.05 6.24 -5.78
N ALA A 384 -0.02 5.67 -6.98
CA ALA A 384 -1.29 5.37 -7.68
C ALA A 384 -2.19 4.42 -6.89
N SER A 385 -1.58 3.49 -6.16
CA SER A 385 -2.22 2.54 -5.25
C SER A 385 -2.76 3.15 -3.96
N THR A 386 -2.40 4.39 -3.68
CA THR A 386 -2.75 5.07 -2.44
C THR A 386 -4.08 5.80 -2.58
N ASN A 387 -4.95 5.70 -1.58
CA ASN A 387 -6.06 6.62 -1.46
C ASN A 387 -5.52 7.97 -0.96
N PRO A 388 -5.56 9.04 -1.79
CA PRO A 388 -5.00 10.35 -1.41
C PRO A 388 -5.76 11.00 -0.24
N ILE A 389 -7.03 10.62 -0.01
CA ILE A 389 -7.87 11.20 1.04
C ILE A 389 -8.00 10.24 2.23
N ARG A 390 -7.35 10.59 3.34
CA ARG A 390 -7.34 9.81 4.58
C ARG A 390 -8.48 10.17 5.52
N LYS A 391 -8.76 9.28 6.45
CA LYS A 391 -9.71 9.52 7.55
C LYS A 391 -8.91 9.75 8.83
N GLY A 392 -9.31 10.74 9.61
CA GLY A 392 -8.64 11.04 10.87
C GLY A 392 -7.57 12.10 10.70
N GLY A 393 -6.81 12.35 11.77
CA GLY A 393 -5.73 13.34 11.77
C GLY A 393 -4.40 12.75 11.29
N GLU A 394 -3.59 13.59 10.66
CA GLU A 394 -2.20 13.30 10.30
C GLU A 394 -1.27 14.03 11.25
N SER A 395 -0.47 13.28 12.01
CA SER A 395 0.50 13.92 12.90
C SER A 395 1.63 14.55 12.11
N VAL A 396 1.95 15.80 12.45
CA VAL A 396 3.04 16.57 11.85
C VAL A 396 4.38 15.92 12.20
N SER A 397 5.24 15.81 11.19
CA SER A 397 6.64 15.42 11.29
C SER A 397 7.42 15.96 10.10
N ASP A 398 8.75 15.91 10.17
CA ASP A 398 9.63 16.44 9.14
C ASP A 398 9.43 15.72 7.78
N ASP A 399 9.07 14.44 7.80
CA ASP A 399 8.87 13.62 6.60
C ASP A 399 7.40 13.58 6.11
N LEU A 400 6.51 14.39 6.70
CA LEU A 400 5.07 14.34 6.41
C LEU A 400 4.77 14.63 4.92
N ALA A 401 5.41 15.66 4.35
CA ALA A 401 5.15 16.13 2.99
C ALA A 401 5.44 15.06 1.94
N SER A 402 6.40 14.19 2.22
CA SER A 402 6.90 13.17 1.31
C SER A 402 6.17 11.82 1.43
N ARG A 403 5.15 11.72 2.29
CA ARG A 403 4.34 10.50 2.39
C ARG A 403 3.57 10.30 1.07
N PRO A 404 3.45 9.07 0.53
CA PRO A 404 2.86 8.85 -0.81
C PRO A 404 1.44 9.38 -1.02
N HIS A 405 0.60 9.42 0.03
CA HIS A 405 -0.75 9.98 -0.10
C HIS A 405 -0.76 11.51 -0.20
N ILE A 406 0.22 12.18 0.39
CA ILE A 406 0.39 13.64 0.31
C ILE A 406 0.91 14.00 -1.06
N LEU A 407 2.00 13.34 -1.50
CA LEU A 407 2.53 13.51 -2.85
C LEU A 407 1.46 13.24 -3.92
N HIS A 408 0.68 12.16 -3.77
CA HIS A 408 -0.40 11.86 -4.70
C HIS A 408 -1.49 12.94 -4.68
N LEU A 409 -1.91 13.42 -3.49
CA LEU A 409 -2.90 14.50 -3.41
C LEU A 409 -2.38 15.80 -4.04
N MET A 410 -1.13 16.19 -3.76
CA MET A 410 -0.52 17.40 -4.34
C MET A 410 -0.40 17.27 -5.86
N ALA A 411 -0.01 16.10 -6.37
CA ALA A 411 0.04 15.83 -7.81
C ALA A 411 -1.36 15.96 -8.45
N LEU A 412 -2.41 15.43 -7.82
CA LEU A 412 -3.78 15.58 -8.32
C LEU A 412 -4.24 17.03 -8.32
N ILE A 413 -3.87 17.83 -7.30
CA ILE A 413 -4.19 19.26 -7.25
C ILE A 413 -3.43 19.99 -8.37
N SER A 414 -2.13 19.79 -8.51
CA SER A 414 -1.30 20.38 -9.57
C SER A 414 -1.87 20.11 -10.96
N LEU A 415 -2.17 18.83 -11.25
CA LEU A 415 -2.67 18.42 -12.56
C LEU A 415 -4.11 18.91 -12.83
N ARG A 416 -4.99 18.90 -11.82
CA ARG A 416 -6.45 19.02 -12.04
C ARG A 416 -7.11 20.25 -11.45
N TRP A 417 -6.41 21.04 -10.66
CA TRP A 417 -6.94 22.33 -10.21
C TRP A 417 -6.69 23.41 -11.26
N ARG A 418 -7.65 24.31 -11.47
CA ARG A 418 -7.46 25.48 -12.34
C ARG A 418 -8.08 26.72 -11.70
N PRO A 419 -7.50 27.91 -11.92
CA PRO A 419 -8.09 29.16 -11.44
C PRO A 419 -9.54 29.38 -11.91
N PRO A 420 -10.39 29.99 -11.07
CA PRO A 420 -11.73 30.39 -11.50
C PRO A 420 -11.71 31.34 -12.70
N GLY A 421 -12.62 31.11 -13.66
CA GLY A 421 -12.83 32.01 -14.81
C GLY A 421 -14.05 32.92 -14.69
N SER A 422 -14.83 32.77 -13.61
CA SER A 422 -16.05 33.53 -13.30
C SER A 422 -16.10 33.85 -11.82
N TRP A 423 -16.54 35.06 -11.49
CA TRP A 423 -16.38 35.66 -10.17
C TRP A 423 -17.73 35.95 -9.50
N TRP A 424 -17.70 36.18 -8.18
CA TRP A 424 -18.90 36.35 -7.36
C TRP A 424 -19.76 37.57 -7.74
N ASP A 425 -19.16 38.57 -8.39
CA ASP A 425 -19.80 39.80 -8.85
C ASP A 425 -20.40 39.68 -10.28
N GLY A 426 -20.27 38.50 -10.90
CA GLY A 426 -20.74 38.23 -12.25
C GLY A 426 -19.73 38.56 -13.35
N SER A 427 -18.55 39.06 -13.00
CA SER A 427 -17.46 39.27 -13.97
C SER A 427 -16.84 37.94 -14.42
N THR A 428 -16.18 37.95 -15.57
CA THR A 428 -15.47 36.79 -16.15
C THR A 428 -14.08 37.19 -16.64
N GLY A 429 -13.15 36.25 -16.64
CA GLY A 429 -11.77 36.48 -17.08
C GLY A 429 -10.75 35.94 -16.08
N PRO A 430 -9.44 36.09 -16.37
CA PRO A 430 -8.37 35.64 -15.49
C PRO A 430 -8.38 36.40 -14.15
N ALA A 431 -7.72 35.82 -13.16
CA ALA A 431 -7.47 36.47 -11.88
C ALA A 431 -6.53 37.66 -12.03
N ASP A 432 -6.73 38.68 -11.20
CA ASP A 432 -5.84 39.83 -11.10
C ASP A 432 -4.80 39.65 -9.98
N LYS A 433 -5.16 38.92 -8.92
CA LYS A 433 -4.38 38.82 -7.67
C LYS A 433 -4.52 37.44 -7.02
N VAL A 434 -3.59 37.16 -6.10
CA VAL A 434 -3.65 36.06 -5.14
C VAL A 434 -3.67 36.64 -3.73
N LEU A 435 -4.63 36.24 -2.91
CA LEU A 435 -4.66 36.47 -1.47
C LEU A 435 -4.19 35.18 -0.76
N ILE A 436 -3.07 35.25 -0.04
CA ILE A 436 -2.60 34.17 0.83
C ILE A 436 -3.02 34.49 2.27
N LEU A 437 -3.76 33.57 2.87
CA LEU A 437 -4.13 33.59 4.28
C LEU A 437 -3.06 32.86 5.07
N ASP A 438 -2.27 33.61 5.82
CA ASP A 438 -1.20 33.10 6.67
C ASP A 438 -1.51 33.35 8.14
N ASN A 439 -1.00 32.53 9.06
CA ASN A 439 -1.28 32.63 10.49
C ASN A 439 -2.78 32.54 10.87
N PHE A 440 -3.52 31.68 10.16
CA PHE A 440 -4.91 31.34 10.51
C PHE A 440 -5.00 29.86 10.88
N PRO A 441 -5.58 29.49 12.03
CA PRO A 441 -5.81 28.10 12.36
C PRO A 441 -7.06 27.55 11.65
N PRO A 442 -7.12 26.25 11.31
CA PRO A 442 -8.34 25.62 10.84
C PRO A 442 -9.40 25.56 11.97
N PRO A 443 -10.71 25.54 11.63
CA PRO A 443 -11.25 25.61 10.28
C PRO A 443 -11.25 27.05 9.71
N TRP A 444 -10.71 27.23 8.50
CA TRP A 444 -10.52 28.54 7.87
C TRP A 444 -11.84 29.21 7.48
N ARG A 445 -12.88 28.43 7.19
CA ARG A 445 -14.25 28.96 7.05
C ARG A 445 -14.78 29.73 8.26
N GLU A 446 -14.19 29.56 9.45
CA GLU A 446 -14.54 30.30 10.66
C GLU A 446 -13.47 31.38 10.95
N SER A 447 -12.18 31.04 10.86
CA SER A 447 -11.10 31.93 11.28
C SER A 447 -10.73 33.03 10.29
N SER A 448 -10.95 32.85 8.97
CA SER A 448 -10.48 33.78 7.93
C SER A 448 -11.57 34.36 7.04
N MET A 449 -12.84 33.95 7.23
CA MET A 449 -13.97 34.37 6.38
C MET A 449 -14.09 35.88 6.24
N GLY A 450 -13.82 36.65 7.30
CA GLY A 450 -13.99 38.10 7.24
C GLY A 450 -12.95 38.81 6.40
N THR A 451 -11.71 38.39 6.54
CA THR A 451 -10.60 38.84 5.69
C THR A 451 -10.87 38.51 4.22
N ILE A 452 -11.34 37.28 3.94
CA ILE A 452 -11.68 36.85 2.58
C ILE A 452 -12.77 37.75 1.98
N VAL A 453 -13.87 37.96 2.72
CA VAL A 453 -15.01 38.72 2.20
C VAL A 453 -14.63 40.18 1.96
N ASN A 454 -13.98 40.85 2.90
CA ASN A 454 -13.59 42.25 2.75
C ASN A 454 -12.65 42.41 1.55
N HIS A 455 -11.68 41.51 1.39
CA HIS A 455 -10.76 41.54 0.26
C HIS A 455 -11.47 41.30 -1.08
N LEU A 456 -12.39 40.33 -1.15
CA LEU A 456 -13.12 40.03 -2.39
C LEU A 456 -14.11 41.14 -2.78
N ILE A 457 -14.64 41.91 -1.83
CA ILE A 457 -15.46 43.10 -2.12
C ILE A 457 -14.61 44.17 -2.83
N GLU A 458 -13.38 44.38 -2.39
CA GLU A 458 -12.48 45.37 -2.98
C GLU A 458 -11.85 44.87 -4.29
N PHE A 459 -11.48 43.60 -4.34
CA PHE A 459 -10.80 42.94 -5.46
C PHE A 459 -11.54 41.65 -5.87
N PRO A 460 -12.61 41.74 -6.69
CA PRO A 460 -13.45 40.59 -7.00
C PRO A 460 -12.74 39.42 -7.70
N ARG A 461 -11.71 39.71 -8.49
CA ARG A 461 -10.96 38.73 -9.29
C ARG A 461 -9.70 38.22 -8.57
N THR A 462 -9.86 37.80 -7.32
CA THR A 462 -8.76 37.34 -6.48
C THR A 462 -8.89 35.85 -6.16
N ILE A 463 -7.80 35.10 -6.36
CA ILE A 463 -7.69 33.70 -5.92
C ILE A 463 -7.33 33.70 -4.43
N VAL A 464 -8.03 32.91 -3.63
CA VAL A 464 -7.75 32.79 -2.20
C VAL A 464 -7.02 31.47 -1.93
N LEU A 465 -5.83 31.58 -1.35
CA LEU A 465 -5.02 30.45 -0.90
C LEU A 465 -4.91 30.46 0.63
N ILE A 466 -4.69 29.27 1.20
CA ILE A 466 -4.41 29.06 2.61
C ILE A 466 -2.97 28.57 2.72
N SER A 467 -2.17 29.22 3.55
CA SER A 467 -0.84 28.71 3.89
C SER A 467 -0.96 27.55 4.88
N THR A 468 -0.27 26.44 4.61
CA THR A 468 -0.27 25.25 5.48
C THR A 468 1.16 24.71 5.62
N PRO A 469 1.44 23.86 6.63
CA PRO A 469 2.71 23.14 6.72
C PRO A 469 3.08 22.28 5.50
N LEU A 470 2.11 21.99 4.63
CA LEU A 470 2.29 21.23 3.40
C LEU A 470 2.39 22.13 2.15
N GLY A 471 2.51 23.44 2.35
CA GLY A 471 2.49 24.46 1.31
C GLY A 471 1.11 25.11 1.12
N PRO A 472 1.04 26.18 0.31
CA PRO A 472 -0.21 26.88 0.05
C PRO A 472 -1.19 26.04 -0.76
N ILE A 473 -2.48 26.10 -0.42
CA ILE A 473 -3.56 25.38 -1.12
C ILE A 473 -4.72 26.31 -1.49
N PRO A 474 -5.51 25.99 -2.53
CA PRO A 474 -6.76 26.69 -2.80
C PRO A 474 -7.74 26.61 -1.61
N TYR A 475 -8.31 27.76 -1.23
CA TYR A 475 -9.29 27.83 -0.13
C TYR A 475 -10.51 26.92 -0.33
N SER A 476 -10.89 26.66 -1.58
CA SER A 476 -11.95 25.74 -1.98
C SER A 476 -11.73 24.28 -1.50
N LEU A 477 -10.48 23.93 -1.15
CA LEU A 477 -10.07 22.62 -0.65
C LEU A 477 -9.77 22.62 0.86
N GLU A 478 -10.15 23.67 1.60
CA GLU A 478 -9.78 23.87 3.03
C GLU A 478 -10.10 22.67 3.93
N ASP A 479 -11.18 21.94 3.67
CA ASP A 479 -11.64 20.83 4.51
C ASP A 479 -11.13 19.45 4.06
N VAL A 480 -10.34 19.39 3.00
CA VAL A 480 -9.78 18.15 2.44
C VAL A 480 -8.64 17.66 3.33
N SER A 481 -8.69 16.37 3.70
CA SER A 481 -7.61 15.72 4.44
C SER A 481 -6.31 15.68 3.60
N PRO A 482 -5.15 16.01 4.19
CA PRO A 482 -4.94 16.23 5.63
C PRO A 482 -4.96 17.69 6.08
N PHE A 483 -5.19 18.67 5.20
CA PHE A 483 -4.88 20.08 5.47
C PHE A 483 -5.48 20.61 6.77
N CYS A 484 -6.80 20.51 6.96
CA CYS A 484 -7.44 20.89 8.23
C CYS A 484 -7.39 19.80 9.32
N HIS A 485 -6.76 18.66 9.02
CA HIS A 485 -6.66 17.48 9.88
C HIS A 485 -5.21 17.24 10.35
N LEU A 486 -4.32 18.22 10.23
CA LEU A 486 -2.98 18.15 10.80
C LEU A 486 -3.05 18.19 12.34
N ASP A 487 -2.33 17.26 12.96
CA ASP A 487 -2.22 17.11 14.41
C ASP A 487 -0.80 17.48 14.86
N GLY A 488 -0.68 18.64 15.51
CA GLY A 488 0.60 19.24 15.93
C GLY A 488 0.38 20.34 16.96
N SER A 489 1.45 21.04 17.35
CA SER A 489 1.33 22.21 18.23
C SER A 489 0.62 23.37 17.53
N ASP A 490 0.01 24.29 18.29
CA ASP A 490 -0.67 25.46 17.70
C ASP A 490 0.23 26.26 16.75
N ASN A 491 1.53 26.31 17.04
CA ASN A 491 2.52 27.05 16.26
C ASN A 491 2.78 26.48 14.84
N ILE A 492 2.21 25.33 14.46
CA ILE A 492 2.36 24.81 13.08
C ILE A 492 1.70 25.74 12.05
N TRP A 493 0.83 26.65 12.48
CA TRP A 493 0.15 27.61 11.61
C TRP A 493 0.84 28.97 11.54
N ASP A 494 1.85 29.21 12.38
CA ASP A 494 2.49 30.51 12.53
C ASP A 494 3.50 30.77 11.40
N ASP A 495 3.46 31.99 10.82
CA ASP A 495 4.48 32.57 9.92
C ASP A 495 5.05 31.63 8.85
N GLN A 496 4.19 30.81 8.23
CA GLN A 496 4.60 29.84 7.22
C GLN A 496 5.22 30.54 6.00
N THR A 497 4.72 31.74 5.65
CA THR A 497 5.20 32.50 4.49
C THR A 497 6.50 33.26 4.72
N ASP A 498 7.02 33.35 5.96
CA ASP A 498 8.26 34.08 6.27
C ASP A 498 9.52 33.25 5.96
N LEU A 499 9.37 31.96 5.66
CA LEU A 499 10.46 31.00 5.49
C LEU A 499 10.91 30.82 4.03
N ILE A 500 10.05 31.11 3.05
CA ILE A 500 10.26 30.85 1.62
C ILE A 500 9.70 32.03 0.81
N ARG A 501 10.12 32.20 -0.46
CA ARG A 501 9.50 33.18 -1.36
C ARG A 501 8.09 32.69 -1.75
N PRO A 502 7.01 33.46 -1.47
CA PRO A 502 5.64 33.04 -1.78
C PRO A 502 5.38 32.73 -3.26
N SER A 503 6.13 33.33 -4.18
CA SER A 503 6.04 33.05 -5.62
C SER A 503 6.44 31.61 -5.97
N ASP A 504 7.44 31.07 -5.28
CA ASP A 504 8.01 29.75 -5.59
C ASP A 504 7.03 28.66 -5.11
N GLU A 505 6.37 28.89 -3.97
CA GLU A 505 5.40 27.95 -3.39
C GLU A 505 4.11 27.79 -4.18
N ILE A 506 3.73 28.79 -4.98
CA ILE A 506 2.48 28.77 -5.76
C ILE A 506 2.71 28.47 -7.25
N SER A 507 3.97 28.26 -7.66
CA SER A 507 4.31 27.98 -9.06
C SER A 507 3.66 26.69 -9.57
N TYR A 508 3.52 25.68 -8.71
CA TYR A 508 2.85 24.43 -9.08
C TYR A 508 1.35 24.62 -9.40
N LEU A 509 0.75 25.75 -8.99
CA LEU A 509 -0.61 26.16 -9.33
C LEU A 509 -0.67 27.08 -10.56
N GLY A 510 0.48 27.46 -11.14
CA GLY A 510 0.58 28.39 -12.27
C GLY A 510 0.18 29.82 -11.92
N LEU A 511 0.50 30.28 -10.70
CA LEU A 511 0.08 31.58 -10.14
C LEU A 511 1.23 32.57 -9.92
N GLU A 512 2.45 32.21 -10.30
CA GLU A 512 3.70 32.93 -9.98
C GLU A 512 3.77 34.35 -10.56
N ASP A 513 3.04 34.61 -11.66
CA ASP A 513 3.02 35.91 -12.35
C ASP A 513 1.97 36.89 -11.77
N LEU A 514 1.13 36.44 -10.83
CA LEU A 514 0.08 37.27 -10.23
C LEU A 514 0.60 38.10 -9.06
N GLU A 515 -0.03 39.25 -8.83
CA GLU A 515 0.26 40.06 -7.64
C GLU A 515 -0.18 39.32 -6.37
N ILE A 516 0.75 39.09 -5.44
CA ILE A 516 0.51 38.38 -4.18
C ILE A 516 0.24 39.37 -3.05
N VAL A 517 -0.86 39.16 -2.36
CA VAL A 517 -1.24 39.86 -1.12
C VAL A 517 -1.25 38.83 0.01
N ILE A 518 -0.53 39.10 1.11
CA ILE A 518 -0.53 38.24 2.29
C ILE A 518 -1.33 38.92 3.40
N SER A 519 -2.26 38.18 4.00
CA SER A 519 -2.96 38.62 5.20
C SER A 519 -2.67 37.69 6.37
N LYS A 520 -2.35 38.29 7.53
CA LYS A 520 -2.02 37.60 8.78
C LYS A 520 -3.01 37.85 9.93
N SER A 521 -4.10 38.58 9.68
CA SER A 521 -5.04 38.94 10.74
C SER A 521 -6.49 38.83 10.29
N SER A 522 -7.32 38.26 11.17
CA SER A 522 -8.77 38.19 10.97
C SER A 522 -9.39 39.57 11.01
N GLU A 523 -10.26 39.83 10.05
CA GLU A 523 -11.11 41.02 10.00
C GLU A 523 -12.55 40.70 10.39
N THR A 524 -13.27 41.70 10.91
CA THR A 524 -14.70 41.59 11.21
C THR A 524 -15.55 41.81 9.96
N ILE A 525 -16.68 41.11 9.89
CA ILE A 525 -17.65 41.20 8.79
C ILE A 525 -18.85 42.04 9.18
N ASP A 526 -19.32 42.92 8.29
CA ASP A 526 -20.67 43.50 8.39
C ASP A 526 -21.72 42.52 7.85
N GLU A 527 -22.24 41.64 8.71
CA GLU A 527 -23.21 40.59 8.36
C GLU A 527 -24.49 41.07 7.63
N SER A 528 -24.76 42.38 7.61
CA SER A 528 -25.93 42.95 6.93
C SER A 528 -25.78 43.06 5.41
N SER A 529 -24.56 42.95 4.86
CA SER A 529 -24.31 43.09 3.42
C SER A 529 -24.86 41.92 2.59
N SER A 530 -25.55 42.24 1.49
CA SER A 530 -26.01 41.24 0.52
C SER A 530 -24.87 40.54 -0.22
N ASP A 531 -23.69 41.15 -0.29
CA ASP A 531 -22.57 40.64 -1.07
C ASP A 531 -21.85 39.49 -0.36
N ILE A 532 -21.88 39.45 0.98
CA ILE A 532 -21.39 38.29 1.76
C ILE A 532 -22.07 37.00 1.32
N ARG A 533 -23.40 37.04 1.14
CA ARG A 533 -24.16 35.86 0.72
C ARG A 533 -23.78 35.39 -0.69
N LYS A 534 -23.50 36.33 -1.61
CA LYS A 534 -23.05 36.01 -2.97
C LYS A 534 -21.64 35.42 -2.95
N ILE A 535 -20.70 36.04 -2.23
CA ILE A 535 -19.33 35.56 -2.08
C ILE A 535 -19.31 34.16 -1.49
N ARG A 536 -20.04 33.92 -0.39
CA ARG A 536 -20.12 32.59 0.23
C ARG A 536 -20.71 31.53 -0.71
N SER A 537 -21.74 31.88 -1.47
CA SER A 537 -22.34 30.97 -2.45
C SER A 537 -21.37 30.66 -3.60
N TRP A 538 -20.58 31.66 -4.02
CA TRP A 538 -19.53 31.49 -5.02
C TRP A 538 -18.39 30.61 -4.50
N LEU A 539 -17.91 30.82 -3.27
CA LEU A 539 -16.89 29.97 -2.63
C LEU A 539 -17.36 28.51 -2.49
N ASP A 540 -18.63 28.29 -2.11
CA ASP A 540 -19.23 26.95 -2.07
C ASP A 540 -19.22 26.28 -3.45
N ARG A 541 -19.59 27.02 -4.49
CA ARG A 541 -19.55 26.54 -5.88
C ARG A 541 -18.12 26.20 -6.31
N CYS A 542 -17.14 27.05 -5.99
CA CYS A 542 -15.72 26.77 -6.24
C CYS A 542 -15.28 25.48 -5.51
N SER A 543 -15.66 25.30 -4.25
CA SER A 543 -15.36 24.05 -3.51
C SER A 543 -15.91 22.80 -4.20
N VAL A 544 -17.13 22.87 -4.73
CA VAL A 544 -17.72 21.73 -5.46
C VAL A 544 -17.03 21.49 -6.80
N VAL A 545 -16.77 22.54 -7.58
CA VAL A 545 -16.07 22.45 -8.86
C VAL A 545 -14.68 21.87 -8.68
N ASP A 546 -13.90 22.39 -7.73
CA ASP A 546 -12.51 21.99 -7.54
C ASP A 546 -12.42 20.54 -7.04
N LYS A 547 -13.29 20.12 -6.11
CA LYS A 547 -13.34 18.73 -5.65
C LYS A 547 -13.74 17.75 -6.76
N LEU A 548 -14.72 18.11 -7.59
CA LEU A 548 -15.10 17.29 -8.74
C LEU A 548 -13.98 17.23 -9.80
N SER A 549 -13.24 18.32 -9.97
CA SER A 549 -12.13 18.36 -10.90
C SER A 549 -10.97 17.49 -10.43
N VAL A 550 -10.55 17.65 -9.17
CA VAL A 550 -9.44 16.91 -8.58
C VAL A 550 -9.77 15.41 -8.44
N PHE A 551 -10.93 15.07 -7.86
CA PHE A 551 -11.26 13.67 -7.53
C PHE A 551 -12.02 12.90 -8.61
N CYS A 552 -12.62 13.57 -9.59
CA CYS A 552 -13.31 12.93 -10.71
C CYS A 552 -12.72 13.34 -12.07
N ALA A 553 -11.53 13.95 -12.08
CA ALA A 553 -10.77 14.32 -13.27
C ALA A 553 -11.61 15.03 -14.34
N THR A 554 -12.60 15.83 -13.92
CA THR A 554 -13.57 16.46 -14.82
C THR A 554 -13.18 17.91 -15.04
N HIS A 555 -13.12 18.33 -16.30
CA HIS A 555 -12.66 19.67 -16.66
C HIS A 555 -13.51 20.78 -15.99
N PRO A 556 -12.91 21.77 -15.29
CA PRO A 556 -13.62 22.82 -14.55
C PRO A 556 -14.65 23.58 -15.38
N PHE A 557 -14.35 23.93 -16.64
CA PHE A 557 -15.32 24.57 -17.54
C PHE A 557 -16.65 23.79 -17.69
N LYS A 558 -16.61 22.46 -17.78
CA LYS A 558 -17.83 21.64 -17.85
C LYS A 558 -18.56 21.65 -16.51
N LEU A 559 -17.81 21.58 -15.40
CA LEU A 559 -18.33 21.62 -14.03
C LEU A 559 -19.00 22.97 -13.70
N CYS A 560 -18.42 24.08 -14.13
CA CYS A 560 -19.03 25.40 -13.96
C CYS A 560 -20.41 25.46 -14.62
N LYS A 561 -20.60 24.85 -15.80
CA LYS A 561 -21.91 24.85 -16.47
C LYS A 561 -22.97 24.09 -15.68
N ILE A 562 -22.64 22.89 -15.18
CA ILE A 562 -23.63 22.07 -14.43
C ILE A 562 -23.87 22.59 -13.01
N THR A 563 -22.95 23.37 -12.46
CA THR A 563 -23.07 23.98 -11.12
C THR A 563 -23.70 25.37 -11.14
N ASP A 564 -24.19 25.85 -12.29
CA ASP A 564 -24.78 27.19 -12.39
C ASP A 564 -26.08 27.32 -11.58
N SER A 565 -26.85 26.23 -11.52
CA SER A 565 -28.05 26.08 -10.69
C SER A 565 -27.78 25.37 -9.36
N MET A 566 -26.53 25.42 -8.87
CA MET A 566 -26.15 24.73 -7.65
C MET A 566 -26.91 25.26 -6.43
N GLU A 567 -27.54 24.33 -5.70
CA GLU A 567 -28.08 24.56 -4.38
C GLU A 567 -27.35 23.69 -3.37
N SER A 568 -27.15 24.20 -2.16
CA SER A 568 -26.52 23.44 -1.08
C SER A 568 -27.34 23.46 0.19
N ARG A 569 -27.43 22.30 0.84
CA ARG A 569 -27.93 22.19 2.22
C ARG A 569 -26.73 22.22 3.15
N ARG A 570 -26.86 22.99 4.24
CA ARG A 570 -25.85 23.07 5.30
C ARG A 570 -26.28 22.36 6.58
N SER A 571 -25.31 21.92 7.37
CA SER A 571 -25.50 21.38 8.72
C SER A 571 -25.75 22.50 9.74
N ASN A 572 -26.03 22.12 10.99
CA ASN A 572 -26.12 23.07 12.12
C ASN A 572 -24.77 23.72 12.47
N THR A 573 -23.65 23.13 12.02
CA THR A 573 -22.30 23.67 12.17
C THR A 573 -21.85 24.36 10.88
N ASP A 574 -22.80 24.80 10.05
CA ASP A 574 -22.56 25.57 8.84
C ASP A 574 -21.64 24.90 7.80
N ARG A 575 -21.66 23.55 7.74
CA ARG A 575 -20.93 22.78 6.73
C ARG A 575 -21.85 22.27 5.64
N MET A 576 -21.39 22.30 4.40
CA MET A 576 -22.12 21.76 3.25
C MET A 576 -22.30 20.24 3.41
N VAL A 577 -23.53 19.73 3.32
CA VAL A 577 -23.84 18.29 3.48
C VAL A 577 -24.44 17.66 2.22
N ASN A 578 -25.31 18.37 1.51
CA ASN A 578 -25.88 17.91 0.24
C ASN A 578 -25.77 19.01 -0.79
N VAL A 579 -25.44 18.64 -2.02
CA VAL A 579 -25.33 19.53 -3.17
C VAL A 579 -26.23 19.03 -4.27
N SER A 580 -27.09 19.91 -4.76
CA SER A 580 -28.03 19.62 -5.83
C SER A 580 -27.72 20.48 -7.05
N PHE A 581 -27.92 19.91 -8.23
CA PHE A 581 -27.90 20.61 -9.52
C PHE A 581 -29.30 20.53 -10.11
N ASP A 582 -29.89 21.66 -10.53
CA ASP A 582 -31.26 21.73 -11.04
C ASP A 582 -32.30 21.06 -10.11
N GLY A 583 -32.13 21.21 -8.79
CA GLY A 583 -33.00 20.61 -7.77
C GLY A 583 -32.80 19.11 -7.53
N VAL A 584 -31.85 18.46 -8.19
CA VAL A 584 -31.55 17.04 -8.02
C VAL A 584 -30.28 16.84 -7.19
N HIS A 585 -30.37 16.07 -6.10
CA HIS A 585 -29.23 15.79 -5.22
C HIS A 585 -28.15 14.99 -5.98
N ALA A 586 -27.02 15.64 -6.25
CA ALA A 586 -25.93 15.08 -7.05
C ALA A 586 -24.79 14.51 -6.20
N LEU A 587 -24.42 15.19 -5.11
CA LEU A 587 -23.33 14.74 -4.25
C LEU A 587 -23.45 15.24 -2.81
N SER A 588 -22.60 14.68 -1.95
CA SER A 588 -22.41 15.10 -0.56
C SER A 588 -20.91 15.19 -0.24
N PRO A 589 -20.39 16.36 0.17
CA PRO A 589 -19.07 16.46 0.77
C PRO A 589 -18.99 15.63 2.07
N ARG A 590 -17.90 14.90 2.25
CA ARG A 590 -17.70 14.03 3.40
C ARG A 590 -17.15 14.82 4.56
N LEU A 591 -17.93 14.90 5.64
CA LEU A 591 -17.56 15.70 6.82
C LEU A 591 -16.26 15.24 7.52
N LYS A 592 -15.86 13.98 7.35
CA LYS A 592 -14.71 13.37 8.04
C LYS A 592 -13.36 13.62 7.36
N ASP A 593 -13.36 13.93 6.06
CA ASP A 593 -12.14 13.94 5.26
C ASP A 593 -12.16 14.95 4.08
N GLY A 594 -13.26 15.69 3.90
CA GLY A 594 -13.42 16.71 2.87
C GLY A 594 -13.59 16.20 1.44
N GLY A 595 -13.44 14.90 1.19
CA GLY A 595 -13.71 14.30 -0.12
C GLY A 595 -15.20 14.25 -0.46
N ILE A 596 -15.57 13.54 -1.53
CA ILE A 596 -16.94 13.56 -2.07
C ILE A 596 -17.62 12.19 -2.07
N SER A 597 -18.93 12.16 -1.90
CA SER A 597 -19.78 10.99 -2.13
C SER A 597 -20.82 11.34 -3.17
N LEU A 598 -20.75 10.72 -4.34
CA LEU A 598 -21.73 10.91 -5.41
C LEU A 598 -23.02 10.16 -5.09
N THR A 599 -24.15 10.73 -5.51
CA THR A 599 -25.40 9.98 -5.67
C THR A 599 -25.40 9.27 -7.03
N ALA A 600 -26.38 8.40 -7.25
CA ALA A 600 -26.63 7.80 -8.56
C ALA A 600 -26.79 8.86 -9.66
N GLU A 601 -27.48 9.97 -9.39
CA GLU A 601 -27.68 11.01 -10.40
C GLU A 601 -26.41 11.83 -10.62
N GLY A 602 -25.66 12.17 -9.57
CA GLY A 602 -24.37 12.85 -9.74
C GLY A 602 -23.39 12.03 -10.57
N ALA A 603 -23.36 10.71 -10.37
CA ALA A 603 -22.55 9.81 -11.20
C ALA A 603 -23.01 9.80 -12.67
N ARG A 604 -24.33 9.82 -12.95
CA ARG A 604 -24.87 9.94 -14.32
C ARG A 604 -24.49 11.26 -14.97
N ILE A 605 -24.65 12.37 -14.26
CA ILE A 605 -24.28 13.70 -14.75
C ILE A 605 -22.80 13.73 -15.13
N LEU A 606 -21.90 13.27 -14.25
CA LEU A 606 -20.47 13.23 -14.53
C LEU A 606 -20.12 12.31 -15.70
N TYR A 607 -20.75 11.14 -15.79
CA TYR A 607 -20.55 10.22 -16.91
C TYR A 607 -20.98 10.85 -18.25
N SER A 608 -22.11 11.57 -18.28
CA SER A 608 -22.59 12.26 -19.50
C SER A 608 -21.66 13.35 -20.01
N LEU A 609 -20.76 13.86 -19.17
CA LEU A 609 -19.75 14.86 -19.56
C LEU A 609 -18.56 14.22 -20.29
N ASN A 610 -18.37 12.90 -20.17
CA ASN A 610 -17.34 12.14 -20.86
C ASN A 610 -17.73 10.67 -21.10
N GLU A 611 -18.77 10.48 -21.92
CA GLU A 611 -19.21 9.14 -22.33
C GLU A 611 -18.12 8.44 -23.14
N GLY A 612 -18.03 7.12 -23.00
CA GLY A 612 -17.05 6.31 -23.70
C GLY A 612 -16.77 5.01 -22.98
N VAL A 613 -16.00 4.16 -23.65
CA VAL A 613 -15.58 2.86 -23.14
C VAL A 613 -14.06 2.90 -22.97
N PRO A 614 -13.51 2.50 -21.81
CA PRO A 614 -12.07 2.38 -21.65
C PRO A 614 -11.56 1.22 -22.53
N GLU A 615 -10.26 1.23 -22.84
CA GLU A 615 -9.65 0.13 -23.58
C GLU A 615 -9.77 -1.20 -22.81
N PRO A 616 -10.13 -2.31 -23.50
CA PRO A 616 -10.06 -3.64 -22.91
C PRO A 616 -8.63 -3.98 -22.49
N PHE A 617 -8.48 -4.77 -21.43
CA PHE A 617 -7.16 -5.26 -21.04
C PHE A 617 -6.53 -6.08 -22.16
N GLY A 618 -5.25 -5.80 -22.46
CA GLY A 618 -4.50 -6.44 -23.55
C GLY A 618 -4.61 -5.74 -24.91
N ALA A 619 -5.42 -4.70 -25.05
CA ALA A 619 -5.37 -3.80 -26.21
C ALA A 619 -4.12 -2.91 -26.17
N ALA A 620 -3.68 -2.42 -27.33
CA ALA A 620 -2.59 -1.44 -27.38
C ALA A 620 -3.10 -0.11 -26.80
N SER A 621 -2.41 0.42 -25.78
CA SER A 621 -2.78 1.71 -25.19
C SER A 621 -2.61 2.82 -26.22
N THR A 622 -3.64 3.65 -26.34
CA THR A 622 -3.62 4.92 -27.09
C THR A 622 -3.75 6.11 -26.13
N ASP A 623 -3.38 5.93 -24.85
CA ASP A 623 -3.54 6.98 -23.83
C ASP A 623 -2.81 8.25 -24.27
N GLU A 624 -3.59 9.26 -24.67
CA GLU A 624 -3.09 10.63 -24.79
C GLU A 624 -3.07 11.25 -23.39
N GLU A 625 -1.96 11.88 -23.03
CA GLU A 625 -1.86 12.64 -21.78
C GLU A 625 -2.97 13.71 -21.74
N ASN A 626 -3.87 13.56 -20.77
CA ASN A 626 -4.97 14.47 -20.55
C ASN A 626 -5.17 14.60 -19.05
N ASP A 627 -5.09 15.82 -18.53
CA ASP A 627 -5.33 16.11 -17.10
C ASP A 627 -6.79 15.84 -16.69
N PHE A 628 -7.72 15.91 -17.65
CA PHE A 628 -9.16 15.80 -17.45
C PHE A 628 -9.82 14.68 -18.25
N PRO A 629 -9.45 13.40 -18.03
CA PRO A 629 -10.04 12.23 -18.69
C PRO A 629 -11.45 11.90 -18.19
N GLY A 630 -12.05 12.72 -17.31
CA GLY A 630 -13.38 12.51 -16.76
C GLY A 630 -13.44 11.46 -15.65
N ILE A 631 -14.66 11.18 -15.18
CA ILE A 631 -14.86 10.21 -14.09
C ILE A 631 -14.33 8.82 -14.50
N PRO A 632 -13.47 8.16 -13.69
CA PRO A 632 -12.91 6.86 -14.04
C PRO A 632 -13.99 5.80 -14.28
N ARG A 633 -13.82 5.00 -15.32
CA ARG A 633 -14.73 3.93 -15.75
C ARG A 633 -14.10 2.56 -15.54
N VAL A 634 -14.91 1.62 -15.07
CA VAL A 634 -14.58 0.19 -14.98
C VAL A 634 -15.58 -0.59 -15.83
N MET A 635 -15.08 -1.30 -16.82
CA MET A 635 -15.87 -2.10 -17.76
C MET A 635 -15.99 -3.53 -17.26
N ILE A 636 -17.20 -4.06 -17.25
CA ILE A 636 -17.49 -5.43 -16.77
C ILE A 636 -18.12 -6.29 -17.86
N ALA A 637 -17.92 -7.61 -17.73
CA ALA A 637 -18.56 -8.61 -18.57
C ALA A 637 -20.09 -8.61 -18.41
N GLU A 638 -20.79 -9.01 -19.48
CA GLU A 638 -22.26 -9.03 -19.56
C GLU A 638 -22.94 -9.89 -18.47
N ASP A 639 -22.29 -10.97 -18.02
CA ASP A 639 -22.82 -11.87 -17.00
C ASP A 639 -22.83 -11.26 -15.58
N ALA A 640 -21.97 -10.26 -15.33
CA ALA A 640 -21.91 -9.54 -14.07
C ALA A 640 -22.95 -8.42 -13.96
N ILE A 641 -23.45 -7.90 -15.09
CA ILE A 641 -24.36 -6.75 -15.16
C ILE A 641 -25.61 -6.92 -14.26
N PRO A 642 -26.35 -8.05 -14.28
CA PRO A 642 -27.54 -8.21 -13.43
C PRO A 642 -27.24 -8.14 -11.93
N PHE A 643 -26.04 -8.51 -11.50
CA PHE A 643 -25.65 -8.49 -10.09
C PHE A 643 -25.18 -7.10 -9.68
N VAL A 644 -24.30 -6.50 -10.48
CA VAL A 644 -23.70 -5.19 -10.22
C VAL A 644 -24.75 -4.09 -10.33
N GLY A 645 -25.63 -4.16 -11.33
CA GLY A 645 -26.75 -3.23 -11.49
C GLY A 645 -27.81 -3.32 -10.39
N ASN A 646 -27.83 -4.41 -9.62
CA ASN A 646 -28.62 -4.56 -8.39
C ASN A 646 -27.85 -4.16 -7.11
N GLY A 647 -26.63 -3.63 -7.24
CA GLY A 647 -25.82 -3.11 -6.13
C GLY A 647 -24.82 -4.10 -5.52
N ARG A 648 -24.54 -5.24 -6.16
CA ARG A 648 -23.43 -6.12 -5.74
C ARG A 648 -22.08 -5.52 -6.13
N ASN A 649 -21.05 -5.78 -5.32
CA ASN A 649 -19.69 -5.33 -5.62
C ASN A 649 -19.15 -5.98 -6.90
N VAL A 650 -18.25 -5.27 -7.59
CA VAL A 650 -17.52 -5.82 -8.73
C VAL A 650 -16.36 -6.66 -8.21
N MET A 651 -16.30 -7.91 -8.64
CA MET A 651 -15.18 -8.80 -8.36
C MET A 651 -14.18 -8.74 -9.53
N HIS A 652 -12.89 -8.87 -9.22
CA HIS A 652 -11.81 -8.80 -10.21
C HIS A 652 -12.03 -9.70 -11.44
N GLY A 653 -12.49 -10.94 -11.25
CA GLY A 653 -12.71 -11.90 -12.34
C GLY A 653 -13.80 -11.56 -13.36
N TYR A 654 -14.51 -10.44 -13.22
CA TYR A 654 -15.53 -9.99 -14.17
C TYR A 654 -15.17 -8.68 -14.89
N ILE A 655 -13.98 -8.13 -14.66
CA ILE A 655 -13.55 -6.86 -15.27
C ILE A 655 -12.89 -7.16 -16.61
N THR A 656 -13.29 -6.43 -17.65
CA THR A 656 -12.76 -6.59 -19.01
C THR A 656 -11.94 -5.39 -19.48
N GLY A 657 -12.03 -4.24 -18.79
CA GLY A 657 -11.15 -3.08 -18.97
C GLY A 657 -11.41 -1.99 -17.93
N ALA A 658 -10.51 -1.03 -17.81
CA ALA A 658 -10.65 0.10 -16.89
C ALA A 658 -9.77 1.28 -17.32
N ASP A 659 -10.23 2.50 -17.09
CA ASP A 659 -9.40 3.69 -17.34
C ASP A 659 -8.11 3.65 -16.48
N SER A 660 -6.98 4.09 -17.03
CA SER A 660 -5.67 4.07 -16.36
C SER A 660 -5.63 4.94 -15.09
N HIS A 661 -6.43 6.01 -15.02
CA HIS A 661 -6.53 6.91 -13.86
C HIS A 661 -7.52 6.46 -12.78
N VAL A 662 -7.97 5.20 -12.76
CA VAL A 662 -8.74 4.63 -11.65
C VAL A 662 -7.91 4.64 -10.36
N THR A 663 -8.32 5.45 -9.38
CA THR A 663 -7.62 5.61 -8.10
C THR A 663 -8.40 4.99 -6.93
N PRO A 664 -7.79 4.08 -6.14
CA PRO A 664 -8.42 3.51 -4.95
C PRO A 664 -8.99 4.59 -4.00
N GLY A 665 -10.21 4.38 -3.52
CA GLY A 665 -10.86 5.32 -2.59
C GLY A 665 -11.56 6.52 -3.23
N GLN A 666 -11.36 6.76 -4.53
CA GLN A 666 -12.01 7.85 -5.27
C GLN A 666 -13.28 7.39 -6.02
N PRO A 667 -14.18 8.28 -6.45
CA PRO A 667 -15.38 7.87 -7.18
C PRO A 667 -15.06 7.26 -8.55
N CYS A 668 -15.78 6.20 -8.92
CA CYS A 668 -15.77 5.65 -10.27
C CYS A 668 -17.19 5.25 -10.73
N VAL A 669 -17.35 5.01 -12.02
CA VAL A 669 -18.54 4.40 -12.61
C VAL A 669 -18.21 3.02 -13.17
N VAL A 670 -19.23 2.17 -13.20
CA VAL A 670 -19.14 0.82 -13.78
C VAL A 670 -20.07 0.75 -14.98
N ILE A 671 -19.53 0.30 -16.10
CA ILE A 671 -20.22 0.28 -17.39
C ILE A 671 -20.16 -1.12 -18.04
N SER A 672 -21.07 -1.37 -18.97
CA SER A 672 -21.00 -2.52 -19.87
C SER A 672 -19.97 -2.30 -20.98
N GLU A 673 -19.64 -3.37 -21.71
CA GLU A 673 -18.77 -3.31 -22.90
C GLU A 673 -19.33 -2.44 -24.02
N LYS A 674 -20.62 -2.08 -23.96
CA LYS A 674 -21.29 -1.18 -24.91
C LYS A 674 -21.31 0.28 -24.43
N GLY A 675 -20.72 0.58 -23.27
CA GLY A 675 -20.75 1.91 -22.67
C GLY A 675 -22.04 2.25 -21.92
N GLU A 676 -22.87 1.26 -21.60
CA GLU A 676 -24.09 1.52 -20.82
C GLU A 676 -23.75 1.57 -19.33
N LEU A 677 -24.29 2.56 -18.62
CA LEU A 677 -24.00 2.76 -17.21
C LEU A 677 -24.72 1.71 -16.34
N VAL A 678 -23.96 0.89 -15.60
CA VAL A 678 -24.47 -0.23 -14.79
C VAL A 678 -24.54 0.11 -13.31
N ALA A 679 -23.51 0.75 -12.75
CA ALA A 679 -23.47 1.17 -11.35
C ALA A 679 -22.47 2.32 -11.13
N HIS A 680 -22.41 2.84 -9.90
CA HIS A 680 -21.30 3.69 -9.46
C HIS A 680 -20.77 3.22 -8.10
N GLY A 681 -19.50 3.50 -7.84
CA GLY A 681 -18.81 2.92 -6.70
C GLY A 681 -17.52 3.61 -6.33
N VAL A 682 -16.73 2.90 -5.53
CA VAL A 682 -15.39 3.30 -5.11
C VAL A 682 -14.47 2.09 -5.35
N PRO A 683 -13.44 2.22 -6.20
CA PRO A 683 -12.51 1.14 -6.46
C PRO A 683 -11.63 0.91 -5.23
N THR A 684 -11.23 -0.33 -5.03
CA THR A 684 -10.24 -0.75 -4.04
C THR A 684 -8.88 -1.07 -4.66
N SER A 685 -8.82 -1.04 -5.99
CA SER A 685 -7.70 -1.47 -6.80
C SER A 685 -7.41 -0.45 -7.91
N THR A 686 -6.19 -0.45 -8.44
CA THR A 686 -5.79 0.32 -9.63
C THR A 686 -6.19 -0.42 -10.91
N SER A 687 -6.10 0.24 -12.07
CA SER A 687 -6.35 -0.41 -13.37
C SER A 687 -5.37 -1.57 -13.62
N SER A 688 -4.08 -1.39 -13.28
CA SER A 688 -3.06 -2.45 -13.36
C SER A 688 -3.43 -3.68 -12.52
N GLU A 689 -3.90 -3.49 -11.29
CA GLU A 689 -4.38 -4.60 -10.46
C GLU A 689 -5.65 -5.24 -11.02
N MET A 690 -6.57 -4.45 -11.60
CA MET A 690 -7.77 -4.96 -12.25
C MET A 690 -7.47 -5.87 -13.45
N SER A 691 -6.35 -5.65 -14.14
CA SER A 691 -5.93 -6.49 -15.27
C SER A 691 -5.33 -7.84 -14.86
N CYS A 692 -4.79 -7.94 -13.65
CA CYS A 692 -4.03 -9.12 -13.21
C CYS A 692 -4.79 -9.99 -12.19
N PHE A 693 -5.53 -9.39 -11.26
CA PHE A 693 -6.27 -10.15 -10.26
C PHE A 693 -7.49 -10.83 -10.88
N ASN A 694 -7.81 -12.03 -10.37
CA ASN A 694 -9.03 -12.76 -10.73
C ASN A 694 -9.91 -13.10 -9.50
N LYS A 695 -9.49 -12.65 -8.31
CA LYS A 695 -10.18 -12.83 -7.03
C LYS A 695 -10.09 -11.54 -6.21
N GLY A 696 -11.08 -11.35 -5.34
CA GLY A 696 -11.21 -10.17 -4.49
C GLY A 696 -12.16 -9.13 -5.09
N ILE A 697 -12.55 -8.18 -4.25
CA ILE A 697 -13.40 -7.05 -4.64
C ILE A 697 -12.49 -6.02 -5.32
N ALA A 698 -12.88 -5.57 -6.51
CA ALA A 698 -12.21 -4.50 -7.25
C ALA A 698 -12.92 -3.16 -7.07
N VAL A 699 -14.26 -3.18 -7.00
CA VAL A 699 -15.09 -1.98 -6.79
C VAL A 699 -16.17 -2.25 -5.75
N LYS A 700 -16.21 -1.41 -4.71
CA LYS A 700 -17.31 -1.39 -3.74
C LYS A 700 -18.45 -0.53 -4.30
N ILE A 701 -19.54 -1.17 -4.67
CA ILE A 701 -20.68 -0.48 -5.29
C ILE A 701 -21.47 0.29 -4.24
N ARG A 702 -21.82 1.53 -4.58
CA ARG A 702 -22.69 2.38 -3.77
C ARG A 702 -24.15 2.21 -4.18
N GLN A 703 -24.41 2.22 -5.49
CA GLN A 703 -25.74 2.01 -6.05
C GLN A 703 -25.62 1.49 -7.50
N GLY A 704 -26.49 0.55 -7.87
CA GLY A 704 -26.68 0.10 -9.25
C GLY A 704 -27.88 0.77 -9.94
N PHE A 705 -27.89 0.73 -11.28
CA PHE A 705 -28.86 1.44 -12.12
C PHE A 705 -29.97 0.56 -12.71
N LEU A 706 -30.00 -0.76 -12.45
CA LEU A 706 -31.02 -1.69 -12.95
C LEU A 706 -32.30 -1.75 -12.08
N LYS A 707 -32.64 -0.66 -11.40
CA LYS A 707 -33.84 -0.60 -10.56
C LYS A 707 -35.12 -0.39 -11.35
#